data_AF-A0A965X513-F1
#
_entry.id   AF-A0A965X513-F1
#
_cell.length_a   1.000
_cell.length_b   1.000
_cell.length_c   1.000
_cell.angle_alpha   90.00
_cell.angle_beta   90.00
_cell.angle_gamma   90.00
#
_symmetry.space_group_name_H-M   'P 1'
#
loop_
_entity.id
_entity.type
_entity.pdbx_description
1 polymer ?
#
loop_
_entity_poly.entity_id
_entity_poly.type
_entity_poly.pdbx_seq_one_letter_code
_entity_poly.pdbx_strand_id
1 'polypeptide(L)'
;MFTLKKTSVFLFTILFSITLFARPIDKEEAQNIAKKYFSSGISSSLRMKSAMNFELAYTCTDIADVKNLPQSSYYYVFNIGQNNGFVIVSADSRTKKVLGYSLTGSFDILRIPVNLKAWLNEYANQIRFAIGNLPDVDSETSSPLRTIRKTARQNLTVEPLLGNISYDQGKPYNDSCPALADVRTVTGCGATAVAQVMKYYNWPVKGTGIKAYTSATNHFNLSADFGNTTYDWTNTLPYYSSSGTENSLQKAAIAKLMLHVGISIKMDYNTSANGGSSSYTTDIPPALYNNFGYDAGIQIYQRKYLQYEAWENILITELDARRPVLYRGSTADNAGHIFVCDGYDANGLFHLNWGWGGSSNGYFEISAMNPDGPGIGSGNDGYNLGHYIVTGIQKPVSGSVHASLVAIDSISPSQRTIPRTGSVTLSIKKLMNVGAFDYLSSIMGTALILSQNGVTIDTLLVDKEWSNNLPPNYYYSALNYDVNFKPSIPNGDYEISAFYRNEHNLFVPVLVNNSGRKYLYAKITSTTIDFISDNSKPELSLVAAPTVLLNLYENKNGRFEMKIKNNGAKDYYAQIGVRITKTDDDEIYQDVIHSITTIPAGETITLQMGDSIKTTPGNYYLNVYYNEANNVGDVSFPTDLMGPSQYTTTVTVNPTPTTAPVMSVVSGTYIVPATITKGQSFTVKANVSNTGGLFDNRMIAFIFLMTPGTSVGYYGHQNQLIDNNQTRSLDFTGEITDLDPGSYRTALYYHTGTSWSRISDIKTFTLVDNPTSVYNLKSDQLRILETPVASELKITTPADATSLAIFTLQGRAVQSVETRGEIQHSIPVIHLMPGIYILKMAVSDGKIISRKFIKK
;
A
#
# COMPACT_ATOMS: atom_id res chain seq x y z
N MET A 1 -69.55 27.27 21.80
CA MET A 1 -68.58 27.87 20.86
C MET A 1 -67.21 27.86 21.53
N PHE A 2 -66.57 26.69 21.57
CA PHE A 2 -65.45 26.26 20.71
C PHE A 2 -64.11 26.92 21.05
N THR A 3 -63.43 26.26 22.00
CA THR A 3 -62.03 26.37 22.38
C THR A 3 -61.12 25.76 21.30
N LEU A 4 -60.15 26.54 20.80
CA LEU A 4 -59.11 26.05 19.88
C LEU A 4 -58.08 25.20 20.63
N LYS A 5 -57.94 23.93 20.24
CA LYS A 5 -56.81 23.06 20.60
C LYS A 5 -55.61 23.42 19.71
N LYS A 6 -54.47 23.75 20.33
CA LYS A 6 -53.16 23.77 19.66
C LYS A 6 -52.65 22.34 19.53
N THR A 7 -52.59 21.82 18.31
CA THR A 7 -51.90 20.57 17.98
C THR A 7 -50.44 20.89 17.63
N SER A 8 -49.51 20.53 18.53
CA SER A 8 -48.08 20.51 18.24
C SER A 8 -47.75 19.26 17.44
N VAL A 9 -47.38 19.42 16.17
CA VAL A 9 -46.85 18.34 15.33
C VAL A 9 -45.35 18.21 15.63
N PHE A 10 -44.97 17.12 16.28
CA PHE A 10 -43.57 16.73 16.49
C PHE A 10 -43.07 16.07 15.21
N LEU A 11 -42.27 16.77 14.42
CA LEU A 11 -41.61 16.22 13.23
C LEU A 11 -40.37 15.44 13.68
N PHE A 12 -40.48 14.12 13.75
CA PHE A 12 -39.36 13.21 14.04
C PHE A 12 -38.52 13.03 12.77
N THR A 13 -37.51 13.89 12.57
CA THR A 13 -36.53 13.73 11.50
C THR A 13 -35.56 12.62 11.90
N ILE A 14 -35.87 11.38 11.52
CA ILE A 14 -34.94 10.25 11.65
C ILE A 14 -33.84 10.45 10.60
N LEU A 15 -32.69 11.01 11.00
CA LEU A 15 -31.46 10.88 10.23
C LEU A 15 -31.02 9.42 10.31
N PHE A 16 -31.42 8.60 9.33
CA PHE A 16 -30.71 7.37 9.03
C PHE A 16 -29.34 7.75 8.47
N SER A 17 -28.32 7.74 9.32
CA SER A 17 -26.93 7.70 8.86
C SER A 17 -26.74 6.37 8.12
N ILE A 18 -26.76 6.42 6.79
CA ILE A 18 -26.44 5.27 5.94
C ILE A 18 -24.94 5.01 6.12
N THR A 19 -24.58 4.18 7.10
CA THR A 19 -23.21 3.67 7.23
C THR A 19 -23.01 2.64 6.11
N LEU A 20 -22.23 3.01 5.10
CA LEU A 20 -21.78 2.08 4.07
C LEU A 20 -20.74 1.15 4.70
N PHE A 21 -21.07 -0.14 4.79
CA PHE A 21 -20.11 -1.16 5.20
C PHE A 21 -19.02 -1.27 4.14
N ALA A 22 -17.77 -1.34 4.57
CA ALA A 22 -16.73 -1.75 3.65
C ALA A 22 -16.92 -3.20 3.25
N ARG A 23 -16.51 -3.48 2.01
CA ARG A 23 -16.61 -4.76 1.35
C ARG A 23 -15.47 -4.93 0.35
N PRO A 24 -15.17 -6.17 -0.03
CA PRO A 24 -14.34 -6.44 -1.19
C PRO A 24 -14.87 -5.70 -2.42
N ILE A 25 -13.96 -5.05 -3.13
CA ILE A 25 -14.17 -4.44 -4.45
C ILE A 25 -13.79 -5.51 -5.47
N ASP A 26 -14.72 -5.92 -6.32
CA ASP A 26 -14.43 -6.88 -7.39
C ASP A 26 -13.76 -6.21 -8.61
N LYS A 27 -13.34 -7.03 -9.57
CA LYS A 27 -12.69 -6.57 -10.81
C LYS A 27 -13.55 -5.55 -11.58
N GLU A 28 -14.86 -5.75 -11.69
CA GLU A 28 -15.72 -4.90 -12.50
C GLU A 28 -15.92 -3.54 -11.82
N GLU A 29 -16.17 -3.55 -10.51
CA GLU A 29 -16.22 -2.33 -9.72
C GLU A 29 -14.88 -1.60 -9.73
N ALA A 30 -13.76 -2.31 -9.57
CA ALA A 30 -12.42 -1.73 -9.64
C ALA A 30 -12.18 -1.06 -11.01
N GLN A 31 -12.60 -1.71 -12.10
CA GLN A 31 -12.53 -1.14 -13.45
C GLN A 31 -13.42 0.11 -13.59
N ASN A 32 -14.59 0.12 -12.95
CA ASN A 32 -15.48 1.29 -12.95
C ASN A 32 -14.92 2.44 -12.10
N ILE A 33 -14.27 2.15 -10.96
CA ILE A 33 -13.52 3.13 -10.17
C ILE A 33 -12.41 3.75 -11.02
N ALA A 34 -11.63 2.92 -11.73
CA ALA A 34 -10.61 3.36 -12.68
C ALA A 34 -11.17 4.31 -13.75
N LYS A 35 -12.26 3.91 -14.43
CA LYS A 35 -12.94 4.76 -15.44
C LYS A 35 -13.44 6.08 -14.83
N LYS A 36 -14.02 6.02 -13.63
CA LYS A 36 -14.56 7.20 -12.93
C LYS A 36 -13.45 8.18 -12.54
N TYR A 37 -12.32 7.68 -12.04
CA TYR A 37 -11.17 8.50 -11.65
C TYR A 37 -10.68 9.38 -12.81
N PHE A 38 -10.55 8.79 -14.00
CA PHE A 38 -10.09 9.49 -15.21
C PHE A 38 -11.16 10.34 -15.91
N SER A 39 -12.45 10.09 -15.66
CA SER A 39 -13.55 10.90 -16.23
C SER A 39 -13.93 12.11 -15.38
N SER A 40 -13.59 12.13 -14.09
CA SER A 40 -14.09 13.13 -13.14
C SER A 40 -13.06 14.10 -12.56
N GLY A 41 -11.75 13.91 -12.73
CA GLY A 41 -10.80 14.61 -11.84
C GLY A 41 -9.38 14.93 -12.31
N ILE A 42 -9.01 14.78 -13.59
CA ILE A 42 -7.65 15.14 -14.04
C ILE A 42 -7.75 16.20 -15.15
N SER A 43 -6.92 17.25 -15.03
CA SER A 43 -6.73 18.43 -15.90
C SER A 43 -7.41 18.45 -17.29
N SER A 44 -7.85 19.63 -17.70
CA SER A 44 -8.53 19.92 -18.98
C SER A 44 -7.89 19.32 -20.25
N SER A 45 -6.58 19.02 -20.26
CA SER A 45 -5.88 18.36 -21.37
C SER A 45 -6.17 16.85 -21.51
N LEU A 46 -6.71 16.21 -20.48
CA LEU A 46 -7.00 14.77 -20.44
C LEU A 46 -8.49 14.43 -20.64
N ARG A 47 -9.37 15.43 -20.70
CA ARG A 47 -10.81 15.23 -21.01
C ARG A 47 -11.07 14.57 -22.37
N MET A 48 -10.09 14.55 -23.28
CA MET A 48 -10.18 13.85 -24.58
C MET A 48 -10.02 12.32 -24.50
N LYS A 49 -9.84 11.75 -23.29
CA LYS A 49 -9.56 10.33 -23.10
C LYS A 49 -10.74 9.52 -22.52
N SER A 50 -11.96 10.06 -22.50
CA SER A 50 -13.16 9.38 -21.99
C SER A 50 -13.62 8.15 -22.81
N ALA A 51 -12.98 7.87 -23.95
CA ALA A 51 -13.21 6.69 -24.79
C ALA A 51 -12.12 5.62 -24.66
N MET A 52 -11.24 5.70 -23.66
CA MET A 52 -10.13 4.75 -23.50
C MET A 52 -10.59 3.39 -22.96
N ASN A 53 -10.06 2.31 -23.55
CA ASN A 53 -10.26 0.95 -23.05
C ASN A 53 -9.39 0.72 -21.81
N PHE A 54 -10.00 0.20 -20.73
CA PHE A 54 -9.29 -0.20 -19.51
C PHE A 54 -9.23 -1.72 -19.48
N GLU A 55 -8.07 -2.32 -19.69
CA GLU A 55 -7.90 -3.77 -19.76
C GLU A 55 -7.21 -4.27 -18.49
N LEU A 56 -7.74 -5.31 -17.84
CA LEU A 56 -7.10 -5.89 -16.66
C LEU A 56 -5.71 -6.42 -17.04
N ALA A 57 -4.68 -5.91 -16.38
CA ALA A 57 -3.29 -6.29 -16.57
C ALA A 57 -2.81 -7.25 -15.48
N TYR A 58 -3.27 -7.07 -14.24
CA TYR A 58 -2.84 -7.88 -13.11
C TYR A 58 -3.85 -7.85 -11.96
N THR A 59 -3.94 -8.97 -11.25
CA THR A 59 -4.65 -9.10 -9.97
C THR A 59 -3.64 -9.58 -8.94
N CYS A 60 -3.43 -8.80 -7.88
CA CYS A 60 -2.63 -9.25 -6.77
C CYS A 60 -3.47 -10.15 -5.87
N THR A 61 -3.02 -11.37 -5.65
CA THR A 61 -3.66 -12.35 -4.76
C THR A 61 -2.67 -12.78 -3.67
N ASP A 62 -3.10 -13.62 -2.71
CA ASP A 62 -2.17 -14.19 -1.74
C ASP A 62 -0.94 -14.83 -2.39
N ILE A 63 0.23 -14.47 -1.87
CA ILE A 63 1.48 -15.18 -2.14
C ILE A 63 1.37 -16.50 -1.36
N ALA A 64 1.76 -17.60 -2.00
CA ALA A 64 1.72 -18.95 -1.44
C ALA A 64 2.12 -19.02 0.05
N ASP A 65 1.35 -19.81 0.82
CA ASP A 65 1.57 -20.28 2.21
C ASP A 65 1.06 -19.48 3.43
N VAL A 66 -0.10 -18.82 3.36
CA VAL A 66 -0.88 -18.53 4.61
C VAL A 66 -2.35 -18.91 4.43
N LYS A 67 -2.81 -19.86 5.26
CA LYS A 67 -4.21 -20.27 5.38
C LYS A 67 -5.04 -19.15 6.05
N ASN A 68 -6.29 -18.99 5.60
CA ASN A 68 -7.43 -18.34 6.29
C ASN A 68 -7.66 -16.82 6.14
N LEU A 69 -7.81 -16.28 4.92
CA LEU A 69 -8.57 -15.03 4.71
C LEU A 69 -9.62 -15.17 3.58
N PRO A 70 -10.79 -14.50 3.69
CA PRO A 70 -11.91 -14.62 2.75
C PRO A 70 -11.75 -13.80 1.45
N GLN A 71 -10.70 -12.99 1.34
CA GLN A 71 -10.42 -12.16 0.18
C GLN A 71 -9.25 -12.74 -0.62
N SER A 72 -9.51 -13.11 -1.87
CA SER A 72 -8.48 -13.67 -2.74
C SER A 72 -7.60 -12.61 -3.42
N SER A 73 -8.01 -11.34 -3.44
CA SER A 73 -7.34 -10.27 -4.19
C SER A 73 -7.10 -9.01 -3.35
N TYR A 74 -5.92 -8.40 -3.41
CA TYR A 74 -5.55 -7.18 -2.65
C TYR A 74 -5.67 -5.91 -3.49
N TYR A 75 -5.30 -5.94 -4.77
CA TYR A 75 -5.50 -4.83 -5.70
C TYR A 75 -5.58 -5.34 -7.15
N TYR A 76 -6.14 -4.51 -8.02
CA TYR A 76 -6.21 -4.72 -9.46
C TYR A 76 -5.40 -3.66 -10.19
N VAL A 77 -4.78 -4.03 -11.31
CA VAL A 77 -4.12 -3.09 -12.22
C VAL A 77 -4.78 -3.15 -13.58
N PHE A 78 -5.20 -2.02 -14.10
CA PHE A 78 -5.79 -1.88 -15.44
C PHE A 78 -4.88 -1.06 -16.33
N ASN A 79 -4.48 -1.62 -17.47
CA ASN A 79 -3.81 -0.89 -18.54
C ASN A 79 -4.83 -0.04 -19.31
N ILE A 80 -4.37 1.11 -19.80
CA ILE A 80 -5.19 2.06 -20.53
C ILE A 80 -4.77 2.01 -22.01
N GLY A 81 -5.58 1.38 -22.85
CA GLY A 81 -5.29 1.13 -24.26
C GLY A 81 -3.89 0.54 -24.50
N GLN A 82 -3.33 0.78 -25.68
CA GLN A 82 -1.93 0.42 -25.96
C GLN A 82 -1.02 1.57 -25.52
N ASN A 83 -0.30 1.37 -24.41
CA ASN A 83 0.74 2.27 -23.90
C ASN A 83 0.26 3.64 -23.37
N ASN A 84 -1.04 3.82 -23.05
CA ASN A 84 -1.58 5.08 -22.53
C ASN A 84 -1.67 5.12 -21.00
N GLY A 85 -0.86 4.33 -20.31
CA GLY A 85 -0.78 4.28 -18.86
C GLY A 85 -1.48 3.09 -18.23
N PHE A 86 -1.56 3.12 -16.90
CA PHE A 86 -2.25 2.13 -16.11
C PHE A 86 -2.82 2.77 -14.83
N VAL A 87 -3.71 2.07 -14.16
CA VAL A 87 -4.28 2.47 -12.87
C VAL A 87 -4.36 1.28 -11.94
N ILE A 88 -4.01 1.51 -10.68
CA ILE A 88 -3.98 0.54 -9.59
C ILE A 88 -5.12 0.88 -8.65
N VAL A 89 -6.02 -0.06 -8.47
CA VAL A 89 -7.26 0.11 -7.70
C VAL A 89 -7.25 -0.91 -6.58
N SER A 90 -7.51 -0.46 -5.34
CA SER A 90 -7.62 -1.37 -4.21
C SER A 90 -8.77 -2.35 -4.42
N ALA A 91 -8.57 -3.60 -3.99
CA ALA A 91 -9.62 -4.60 -3.96
C ALA A 91 -10.45 -4.54 -2.67
N ASP A 92 -10.22 -3.55 -1.80
CA ASP A 92 -11.00 -3.40 -0.56
C ASP A 92 -11.32 -1.94 -0.23
N SER A 93 -12.60 -1.67 0.05
CA SER A 93 -13.11 -0.32 0.31
C SER A 93 -12.72 0.26 1.69
N ARG A 94 -12.13 -0.53 2.61
CA ARG A 94 -11.50 -0.03 3.86
C ARG A 94 -10.27 0.83 3.59
N THR A 95 -9.66 0.65 2.43
CA THR A 95 -8.42 1.32 2.00
C THR A 95 -8.71 2.33 0.89
N LYS A 96 -7.70 3.15 0.54
CA LYS A 96 -7.86 4.14 -0.53
C LYS A 96 -8.21 3.44 -1.86
N LYS A 97 -9.25 3.94 -2.54
CA LYS A 97 -9.79 3.29 -3.76
C LYS A 97 -8.78 3.27 -4.90
N VAL A 98 -8.13 4.39 -5.21
CA VAL A 98 -7.06 4.47 -6.23
C VAL A 98 -5.73 4.56 -5.51
N LEU A 99 -4.87 3.57 -5.72
CA LEU A 99 -3.56 3.44 -5.06
C LEU A 99 -2.44 4.04 -5.91
N GLY A 100 -2.63 4.13 -7.22
CA GLY A 100 -1.70 4.79 -8.11
C GLY A 100 -2.12 4.72 -9.56
N TYR A 101 -1.50 5.54 -10.40
CA TYR A 101 -1.70 5.52 -11.85
C TYR A 101 -0.49 6.07 -12.59
N SER A 102 -0.37 5.72 -13.87
CA SER A 102 0.52 6.38 -14.81
C SER A 102 -0.27 6.83 -16.03
N LEU A 103 0.17 7.92 -16.68
CA LEU A 103 -0.46 8.46 -17.90
C LEU A 103 0.16 7.92 -19.19
N THR A 104 1.25 7.16 -19.06
CA THR A 104 2.06 6.63 -20.16
C THR A 104 2.56 5.24 -19.81
N GLY A 105 2.92 4.43 -20.81
CA GLY A 105 3.42 3.09 -20.54
C GLY A 105 2.30 2.08 -20.37
N SER A 106 2.67 0.90 -19.91
CA SER A 106 1.75 -0.17 -19.53
C SER A 106 2.34 -0.97 -18.38
N PHE A 107 1.51 -1.50 -17.52
CA PHE A 107 1.87 -2.42 -16.46
C PHE A 107 2.05 -3.84 -17.01
N ASP A 108 3.16 -4.48 -16.63
CA ASP A 108 3.47 -5.89 -16.85
C ASP A 108 4.23 -6.39 -15.60
N ILE A 109 3.58 -7.24 -14.79
CA ILE A 109 4.12 -7.72 -13.50
C ILE A 109 5.49 -8.41 -13.63
N LEU A 110 5.79 -8.99 -14.80
CA LEU A 110 7.07 -9.66 -15.03
C LEU A 110 8.20 -8.68 -15.39
N ARG A 111 7.86 -7.43 -15.70
CA ARG A 111 8.78 -6.39 -16.17
C ARG A 111 8.73 -5.11 -15.36
N ILE A 112 7.92 -5.05 -14.30
CA ILE A 112 7.90 -3.87 -13.44
C ILE A 112 9.24 -3.67 -12.73
N PRO A 113 9.61 -2.41 -12.45
CA PRO A 113 10.73 -2.09 -11.58
C PRO A 113 10.66 -2.83 -10.24
N VAL A 114 11.81 -3.31 -9.73
CA VAL A 114 11.87 -4.04 -8.46
C VAL A 114 11.36 -3.22 -7.27
N ASN A 115 11.55 -1.89 -7.30
CA ASN A 115 10.98 -0.96 -6.33
C ASN A 115 9.48 -0.85 -6.41
N LEU A 116 8.92 -0.73 -7.61
CA LEU A 116 7.47 -0.74 -7.74
C LEU A 116 6.92 -2.07 -7.24
N LYS A 117 7.57 -3.20 -7.53
CA LYS A 117 7.16 -4.50 -6.99
C LYS A 117 7.17 -4.52 -5.46
N ALA A 118 8.24 -4.03 -4.83
CA ALA A 118 8.33 -3.88 -3.38
C ALA A 118 7.21 -2.99 -2.81
N TRP A 119 6.96 -1.85 -3.46
CA TRP A 119 5.91 -0.90 -3.09
C TRP A 119 4.50 -1.50 -3.18
N LEU A 120 4.24 -2.28 -4.23
CA LEU A 120 2.96 -2.96 -4.40
C LEU A 120 2.77 -4.12 -3.43
N ASN A 121 3.84 -4.83 -3.07
CA ASN A 121 3.79 -5.82 -1.97
C ASN A 121 3.43 -5.15 -0.64
N GLU A 122 3.94 -3.94 -0.42
CA GLU A 122 3.62 -3.16 0.78
C GLU A 122 2.15 -2.72 0.79
N TYR A 123 1.59 -2.29 -0.34
CA TYR A 123 0.13 -2.10 -0.44
C TYR A 123 -0.63 -3.39 -0.15
N ALA A 124 -0.22 -4.53 -0.70
CA ALA A 124 -0.87 -5.80 -0.41
C ALA A 124 -0.84 -6.14 1.09
N ASN A 125 0.28 -5.89 1.77
CA ASN A 125 0.38 -6.10 3.22
C ASN A 125 -0.52 -5.15 4.01
N GLN A 126 -0.55 -3.86 3.65
CA GLN A 126 -1.43 -2.87 4.28
C GLN A 126 -2.91 -3.21 4.09
N ILE A 127 -3.29 -3.64 2.89
CA ILE A 127 -4.65 -4.06 2.59
C ILE A 127 -4.98 -5.36 3.32
N ARG A 128 -4.07 -6.35 3.36
CA ARG A 128 -4.22 -7.57 4.16
C ARG A 128 -4.41 -7.26 5.64
N PHE A 129 -3.61 -6.35 6.18
CA PHE A 129 -3.75 -5.88 7.55
C PHE A 129 -5.10 -5.22 7.76
N ALA A 130 -5.52 -4.33 6.85
CA ALA A 130 -6.83 -3.70 6.88
C ALA A 130 -7.95 -4.75 6.90
N ILE A 131 -7.83 -5.79 6.08
CA ILE A 131 -8.80 -6.87 5.99
C ILE A 131 -8.94 -7.65 7.31
N GLY A 132 -7.81 -7.91 7.98
CA GLY A 132 -7.76 -8.69 9.21
C GLY A 132 -8.04 -7.91 10.48
N ASN A 133 -7.81 -6.59 10.49
CA ASN A 133 -7.70 -5.79 11.72
C ASN A 133 -8.52 -4.50 11.73
N LEU A 134 -9.00 -4.01 10.57
CA LEU A 134 -9.76 -2.77 10.52
C LEU A 134 -11.28 -3.01 10.45
N PRO A 135 -12.09 -2.08 10.98
CA PRO A 135 -13.54 -2.17 10.92
C PRO A 135 -14.05 -2.17 9.47
N ASP A 136 -15.15 -2.87 9.21
CA ASP A 136 -15.82 -2.89 7.89
C ASP A 136 -16.57 -1.57 7.62
N VAL A 137 -15.82 -0.47 7.53
CA VAL A 137 -16.31 0.89 7.26
C VAL A 137 -15.63 1.41 6.00
N ASP A 138 -16.41 1.83 4.99
CA ASP A 138 -15.84 2.35 3.73
C ASP A 138 -15.00 3.59 4.04
N SER A 139 -13.77 3.63 3.52
CA SER A 139 -12.81 4.74 3.64
C SER A 139 -13.38 6.08 3.17
N GLU A 140 -14.43 6.10 2.35
CA GLU A 140 -15.14 7.32 1.95
C GLU A 140 -16.12 7.88 2.99
N THR A 141 -16.42 7.13 4.04
CA THR A 141 -17.29 7.56 5.14
C THR A 141 -16.54 8.10 6.36
N SER A 142 -15.20 7.99 6.40
CA SER A 142 -14.39 8.48 7.52
C SER A 142 -13.89 9.92 7.34
N SER A 143 -14.35 10.76 8.27
CA SER A 143 -13.86 12.08 8.71
C SER A 143 -14.25 13.36 7.91
N PRO A 144 -14.89 14.35 8.58
CA PRO A 144 -15.02 15.74 8.12
C PRO A 144 -13.68 16.45 7.84
N LEU A 145 -12.57 16.01 8.44
CA LEU A 145 -11.23 16.59 8.25
C LEU A 145 -10.72 16.38 6.82
N ARG A 146 -11.09 15.26 6.18
CA ARG A 146 -10.79 14.99 4.77
C ARG A 146 -11.44 16.02 3.85
N THR A 147 -12.69 16.40 4.12
CA THR A 147 -13.40 17.42 3.35
C THR A 147 -12.73 18.78 3.50
N ILE A 148 -12.30 19.15 4.71
CA ILE A 148 -11.61 20.41 4.97
C ILE A 148 -10.22 20.44 4.31
N ARG A 149 -9.41 19.38 4.46
CA ARG A 149 -8.08 19.24 3.83
C ARG A 149 -8.17 19.24 2.30
N LYS A 150 -9.13 18.51 1.74
CA LYS A 150 -9.42 18.50 0.29
C LYS A 150 -9.78 19.91 -0.18
N THR A 151 -10.63 20.63 0.54
CA THR A 151 -11.06 22.00 0.20
C THR A 151 -9.91 23.02 0.25
N ALA A 152 -8.99 22.90 1.22
CA ALA A 152 -7.79 23.75 1.32
C ALA A 152 -6.74 23.44 0.23
N ARG A 153 -6.68 22.19 -0.25
CA ARG A 153 -5.68 21.70 -1.23
C ARG A 153 -6.16 21.71 -2.69
N GLN A 154 -7.44 22.00 -2.98
CA GLN A 154 -8.03 21.85 -4.32
C GLN A 154 -7.37 22.64 -5.45
N ASN A 155 -6.43 23.56 -5.16
CA ASN A 155 -5.75 24.39 -6.17
C ASN A 155 -4.22 24.24 -6.20
N LEU A 156 -3.61 23.35 -5.41
CA LEU A 156 -2.16 23.18 -5.38
C LEU A 156 -1.79 21.80 -5.94
N THR A 157 -1.05 21.80 -7.05
CA THR A 157 -0.46 20.61 -7.67
C THR A 157 0.94 20.95 -8.14
N VAL A 158 1.87 20.00 -8.01
CA VAL A 158 3.21 20.12 -8.58
C VAL A 158 3.37 19.05 -9.65
N GLU A 159 3.40 19.48 -10.91
CA GLU A 159 3.76 18.61 -12.03
C GLU A 159 5.17 18.02 -11.85
N PRO A 160 5.47 16.83 -12.41
CA PRO A 160 6.74 16.13 -12.19
C PRO A 160 7.94 17.02 -12.53
N LEU A 161 8.70 17.40 -11.50
CA LEU A 161 9.81 18.34 -11.59
C LEU A 161 10.94 17.80 -12.47
N LEU A 162 11.16 16.47 -12.49
CA LEU A 162 12.19 15.85 -13.32
C LEU A 162 11.86 15.91 -14.82
N GLY A 163 10.60 16.16 -15.19
CA GLY A 163 10.16 16.23 -16.58
C GLY A 163 10.48 14.94 -17.34
N ASN A 164 11.36 15.02 -18.34
CA ASN A 164 11.78 13.88 -19.16
C ASN A 164 13.06 13.18 -18.68
N ILE A 165 13.57 13.54 -17.49
CA ILE A 165 14.73 12.84 -16.92
C ILE A 165 14.30 11.45 -16.49
N SER A 166 14.86 10.42 -17.13
CA SER A 166 14.50 9.03 -16.90
C SER A 166 15.73 8.11 -17.05
N TYR A 167 16.50 7.99 -15.97
CA TYR A 167 17.69 7.15 -15.93
C TYR A 167 17.39 5.71 -15.55
N ASP A 168 18.34 4.83 -15.87
CA ASP A 168 18.31 3.41 -15.55
C ASP A 168 19.64 3.01 -14.89
N GLN A 169 19.83 1.72 -14.62
CA GLN A 169 21.00 1.16 -13.96
C GLN A 169 21.87 0.28 -14.86
N GLY A 170 21.35 -0.10 -16.03
CA GLY A 170 22.06 -0.88 -17.04
C GLY A 170 22.89 -0.01 -18.00
N LYS A 171 23.20 -0.57 -19.17
CA LYS A 171 23.94 0.16 -20.21
C LYS A 171 23.09 1.33 -20.77
N PRO A 172 23.66 2.52 -21.03
CA PRO A 172 25.07 2.92 -20.86
C PRO A 172 25.43 3.48 -19.48
N TYR A 173 24.47 3.57 -18.57
CA TYR A 173 24.65 4.14 -17.23
C TYR A 173 25.75 3.45 -16.41
N ASN A 174 25.94 2.14 -16.59
CA ASN A 174 26.95 1.35 -15.86
C ASN A 174 28.24 1.07 -16.63
N ASP A 175 28.50 1.72 -17.76
CA ASP A 175 29.68 1.42 -18.60
C ASP A 175 31.01 1.64 -17.86
N SER A 176 31.02 2.49 -16.83
CA SER A 176 32.19 2.75 -15.96
C SER A 176 32.18 1.96 -14.65
N CYS A 177 31.10 1.23 -14.33
CA CYS A 177 31.01 0.44 -13.10
C CYS A 177 31.99 -0.76 -13.12
N PRO A 178 32.43 -1.26 -11.95
CA PRO A 178 33.26 -2.45 -11.86
C PRO A 178 32.65 -3.67 -12.57
N ALA A 179 33.49 -4.63 -12.94
CA ALA A 179 33.06 -5.88 -13.55
C ALA A 179 33.44 -7.07 -12.66
N LEU A 180 32.55 -8.05 -12.58
CA LEU A 180 32.77 -9.36 -11.96
C LEU A 180 32.77 -10.42 -13.07
N ALA A 181 33.92 -11.07 -13.30
CA ALA A 181 34.09 -12.07 -14.36
C ALA A 181 33.42 -11.66 -15.70
N ASP A 182 33.80 -10.47 -16.19
CA ASP A 182 33.33 -9.82 -17.43
C ASP A 182 31.89 -9.28 -17.44
N VAL A 183 31.11 -9.47 -16.37
CA VAL A 183 29.78 -8.88 -16.24
C VAL A 183 29.86 -7.54 -15.50
N ARG A 184 29.40 -6.46 -16.14
CA ARG A 184 29.32 -5.14 -15.49
C ARG A 184 28.31 -5.19 -14.34
N THR A 185 28.71 -4.66 -13.19
CA THR A 185 27.80 -4.38 -12.07
C THR A 185 26.79 -3.30 -12.47
N VAL A 186 25.62 -3.28 -11.83
CA VAL A 186 24.64 -2.21 -12.05
C VAL A 186 25.05 -0.95 -11.29
N THR A 187 24.56 0.23 -11.68
CA THR A 187 24.86 1.49 -10.97
C THR A 187 24.39 1.47 -9.51
N GLY A 188 23.24 0.83 -9.24
CA GLY A 188 22.55 0.86 -7.96
C GLY A 188 21.52 1.99 -7.88
N CYS A 189 20.38 1.69 -7.25
CA CYS A 189 19.23 2.60 -7.18
C CYS A 189 19.55 3.95 -6.53
N GLY A 190 20.38 3.96 -5.48
CA GLY A 190 20.84 5.18 -4.82
C GLY A 190 21.61 6.10 -5.78
N ALA A 191 22.52 5.53 -6.59
CA ALA A 191 23.28 6.31 -7.56
C ALA A 191 22.39 6.85 -8.68
N THR A 192 21.48 6.03 -9.20
CA THR A 192 20.54 6.45 -10.25
C THR A 192 19.59 7.54 -9.76
N ALA A 193 18.99 7.41 -8.58
CA ALA A 193 18.09 8.43 -8.02
C ALA A 193 18.82 9.76 -7.78
N VAL A 194 20.00 9.72 -7.16
CA VAL A 194 20.83 10.92 -6.93
C VAL A 194 21.23 11.57 -8.27
N ALA A 195 21.68 10.79 -9.26
CA ALA A 195 22.07 11.32 -10.56
C ALA A 195 20.90 12.01 -11.31
N GLN A 196 19.66 11.50 -11.18
CA GLN A 196 18.48 12.16 -11.76
C GLN A 196 18.23 13.53 -11.12
N VAL A 197 18.31 13.63 -9.79
CA VAL A 197 18.19 14.92 -9.08
C VAL A 197 19.35 15.85 -9.43
N MET A 198 20.57 15.33 -9.58
CA MET A 198 21.70 16.13 -10.02
C MET A 198 21.53 16.68 -11.44
N LYS A 199 20.96 15.86 -12.35
CA LYS A 199 20.64 16.28 -13.72
C LYS A 199 19.58 17.38 -13.73
N TYR A 200 18.57 17.30 -12.86
CA TYR A 200 17.56 18.35 -12.71
C TYR A 200 18.20 19.72 -12.43
N TYR A 201 19.18 19.77 -11.54
CA TYR A 201 19.92 21.00 -11.24
C TYR A 201 21.03 21.33 -12.25
N ASN A 202 21.48 20.36 -13.05
CA ASN A 202 22.74 20.37 -13.78
C ASN A 202 23.88 20.87 -12.89
N TRP A 203 24.07 20.19 -11.75
CA TRP A 203 25.01 20.59 -10.70
C TRP A 203 25.73 19.38 -10.09
N PRO A 204 27.04 19.48 -9.79
CA PRO A 204 27.90 20.67 -9.89
C PRO A 204 28.63 20.78 -11.23
N VAL A 205 29.20 21.95 -11.53
CA VAL A 205 30.16 22.07 -12.65
C VAL A 205 31.43 21.27 -12.33
N LYS A 206 31.91 21.35 -11.09
CA LYS A 206 33.13 20.67 -10.61
C LYS A 206 32.91 20.12 -9.21
N GLY A 207 33.36 18.90 -8.95
CA GLY A 207 33.25 18.26 -7.65
C GLY A 207 34.31 18.73 -6.65
N THR A 208 34.30 18.16 -5.44
CA THR A 208 35.24 18.50 -4.36
C THR A 208 35.82 17.26 -3.68
N GLY A 209 37.14 17.30 -3.44
CA GLY A 209 37.85 16.26 -2.70
C GLY A 209 38.01 14.93 -3.44
N ILE A 210 38.45 13.93 -2.70
CA ILE A 210 38.70 12.56 -3.17
C ILE A 210 38.00 11.61 -2.20
N LYS A 211 37.42 10.53 -2.71
CA LYS A 211 36.91 9.43 -1.87
C LYS A 211 37.42 8.11 -2.40
N ALA A 212 37.90 7.26 -1.50
CA ALA A 212 38.31 5.89 -1.79
C ALA A 212 37.86 4.93 -0.70
N TYR A 213 37.51 3.70 -1.08
CA TYR A 213 37.14 2.62 -0.16
C TYR A 213 37.23 1.27 -0.88
N THR A 214 37.19 0.20 -0.10
CA THR A 214 37.03 -1.17 -0.59
C THR A 214 35.59 -1.62 -0.34
N SER A 215 34.91 -2.12 -1.39
CA SER A 215 33.52 -2.57 -1.26
C SER A 215 33.41 -3.83 -0.38
N ALA A 216 32.25 -4.05 0.25
CA ALA A 216 32.10 -5.09 1.25
C ALA A 216 31.95 -6.50 0.64
N THR A 217 31.13 -6.64 -0.40
CA THR A 217 30.79 -7.97 -0.97
C THR A 217 31.87 -8.50 -1.90
N ASN A 218 32.28 -7.70 -2.88
CA ASN A 218 33.19 -8.13 -3.95
C ASN A 218 34.62 -7.55 -3.80
N HIS A 219 34.89 -6.81 -2.72
CA HIS A 219 36.19 -6.22 -2.41
C HIS A 219 36.80 -5.38 -3.54
N PHE A 220 35.96 -4.65 -4.29
CA PHE A 220 36.45 -3.71 -5.30
C PHE A 220 37.13 -2.52 -4.63
N ASN A 221 38.36 -2.21 -5.06
CA ASN A 221 39.03 -0.96 -4.68
C ASN A 221 38.53 0.17 -5.56
N LEU A 222 37.80 1.11 -4.95
CA LEU A 222 37.08 2.16 -5.64
C LEU A 222 37.63 3.51 -5.22
N SER A 223 37.82 4.41 -6.19
CA SER A 223 38.30 5.76 -5.94
C SER A 223 37.75 6.73 -6.99
N ALA A 224 37.41 7.94 -6.56
CA ALA A 224 37.05 9.05 -7.43
C ALA A 224 37.68 10.35 -6.92
N ASP A 225 38.34 11.07 -7.83
CA ASP A 225 38.80 12.44 -7.62
C ASP A 225 37.76 13.42 -8.16
N PHE A 226 36.88 13.86 -7.26
CA PHE A 226 35.83 14.83 -7.56
C PHE A 226 36.43 16.22 -7.78
N GLY A 227 37.47 16.56 -7.02
CA GLY A 227 38.20 17.83 -7.10
C GLY A 227 38.91 18.07 -8.44
N ASN A 228 39.20 17.03 -9.21
CA ASN A 228 39.71 17.14 -10.58
C ASN A 228 38.67 16.76 -11.66
N THR A 229 37.40 16.58 -11.29
CA THR A 229 36.34 16.20 -12.22
C THR A 229 35.42 17.38 -12.53
N THR A 230 35.35 17.74 -13.81
CA THR A 230 34.29 18.61 -14.36
C THR A 230 33.18 17.74 -14.95
N TYR A 231 31.92 18.02 -14.61
CA TYR A 231 30.76 17.27 -15.10
C TYR A 231 30.17 17.96 -16.34
N ASP A 232 30.14 17.22 -17.45
CA ASP A 232 29.60 17.70 -18.72
C ASP A 232 28.08 17.51 -18.78
N TRP A 233 27.35 18.49 -18.25
CA TRP A 233 25.88 18.46 -18.23
C TRP A 233 25.24 18.62 -19.61
N THR A 234 25.99 19.13 -20.59
CA THR A 234 25.54 19.25 -21.99
C THR A 234 25.48 17.88 -22.66
N ASN A 235 26.48 17.03 -22.42
CA ASN A 235 26.49 15.65 -22.94
C ASN A 235 25.82 14.63 -22.01
N THR A 236 25.55 14.99 -20.75
CA THR A 236 24.70 14.19 -19.87
C THR A 236 23.24 14.41 -20.24
N LEU A 237 22.66 13.54 -21.06
CA LEU A 237 21.29 13.67 -21.57
C LEU A 237 20.23 13.39 -20.48
N PRO A 238 18.97 13.84 -20.63
CA PRO A 238 17.90 13.51 -19.68
C PRO A 238 17.46 12.03 -19.75
N TYR A 239 17.61 11.36 -20.90
CA TYR A 239 17.35 9.93 -21.05
C TYR A 239 18.24 9.35 -22.15
N TYR A 240 18.37 8.02 -22.17
CA TYR A 240 19.17 7.28 -23.16
C TYR A 240 18.31 6.16 -23.75
N SER A 241 18.26 6.09 -25.08
CA SER A 241 17.46 5.13 -25.84
C SER A 241 18.10 3.74 -25.84
N SER A 242 17.27 2.70 -25.74
CA SER A 242 17.68 1.32 -25.97
C SER A 242 18.16 1.06 -27.41
N SER A 243 17.81 1.94 -28.36
CA SER A 243 18.29 1.87 -29.75
C SER A 243 19.75 2.34 -29.94
N GLY A 244 20.35 2.94 -28.90
CA GLY A 244 21.78 3.23 -28.84
C GLY A 244 22.25 4.42 -29.69
N THR A 245 21.35 5.35 -30.02
CA THR A 245 21.59 6.55 -30.84
C THR A 245 22.60 7.55 -30.27
N GLU A 246 23.00 7.39 -29.01
CA GLU A 246 23.87 8.33 -28.31
C GLU A 246 25.34 8.13 -28.69
N ASN A 247 26.06 9.25 -28.81
CA ASN A 247 27.49 9.21 -29.13
C ASN A 247 28.34 8.78 -27.91
N SER A 248 29.63 8.56 -28.15
CA SER A 248 30.57 8.10 -27.12
C SER A 248 30.73 9.09 -25.96
N LEU A 249 30.70 10.41 -26.23
CA LEU A 249 30.81 11.44 -25.19
C LEU A 249 29.59 11.43 -24.27
N GLN A 250 28.38 11.29 -24.83
CA GLN A 250 27.14 11.23 -24.07
C GLN A 250 27.09 9.99 -23.16
N LYS A 251 27.52 8.83 -23.67
CA LYS A 251 27.61 7.58 -22.91
C LYS A 251 28.66 7.67 -21.79
N ALA A 252 29.83 8.23 -22.09
CA ALA A 252 30.90 8.42 -21.11
C ALA A 252 30.51 9.41 -20.01
N ALA A 253 29.81 10.50 -20.35
CA ALA A 253 29.38 11.51 -19.38
C ALA A 253 28.44 10.92 -18.31
N ILE A 254 27.40 10.20 -18.72
CA ILE A 254 26.46 9.57 -17.77
C ILE A 254 27.11 8.44 -16.98
N ALA A 255 27.94 7.60 -17.62
CA ALA A 255 28.62 6.51 -16.94
C ALA A 255 29.59 7.01 -15.86
N LYS A 256 30.31 8.10 -16.16
CA LYS A 256 31.18 8.77 -15.19
C LYS A 256 30.38 9.34 -14.02
N LEU A 257 29.27 10.05 -14.31
CA LEU A 257 28.40 10.58 -13.26
C LEU A 257 27.91 9.47 -12.34
N MET A 258 27.36 8.38 -12.89
CA MET A 258 26.83 7.25 -12.13
C MET A 258 27.89 6.60 -11.24
N LEU A 259 29.08 6.31 -11.78
CA LEU A 259 30.19 5.75 -11.00
C LEU A 259 30.60 6.70 -9.86
N HIS A 260 30.78 7.99 -10.16
CA HIS A 260 31.20 8.98 -9.15
C HIS A 260 30.16 9.12 -8.05
N VAL A 261 28.87 9.15 -8.38
CA VAL A 261 27.79 9.16 -7.39
C VAL A 261 27.84 7.88 -6.55
N GLY A 262 27.94 6.70 -7.16
CA GLY A 262 28.03 5.44 -6.41
C GLY A 262 29.24 5.42 -5.46
N ILE A 263 30.42 5.88 -5.91
CA ILE A 263 31.61 5.99 -5.06
C ILE A 263 31.39 6.98 -3.91
N SER A 264 30.74 8.12 -4.19
CA SER A 264 30.46 9.14 -3.18
C SER A 264 29.57 8.62 -2.05
N ILE A 265 28.70 7.64 -2.31
CA ILE A 265 27.79 7.04 -1.32
C ILE A 265 28.23 5.63 -0.87
N LYS A 266 29.49 5.28 -1.08
CA LYS A 266 30.08 3.99 -0.68
C LYS A 266 29.32 2.76 -1.21
N MET A 267 28.90 2.80 -2.47
CA MET A 267 28.18 1.72 -3.15
C MET A 267 28.89 0.36 -3.02
N ASP A 268 28.17 -0.66 -2.59
CA ASP A 268 28.62 -2.04 -2.69
C ASP A 268 28.15 -2.62 -4.02
N TYR A 269 29.04 -2.62 -5.02
CA TYR A 269 28.71 -2.96 -6.39
C TYR A 269 28.51 -4.47 -6.59
N ASN A 270 27.42 -4.85 -7.24
CA ASN A 270 27.16 -6.23 -7.65
C ASN A 270 26.41 -6.29 -9.00
N THR A 271 26.39 -7.48 -9.61
CA THR A 271 25.62 -7.70 -10.83
C THR A 271 24.13 -7.78 -10.50
N SER A 272 23.26 -7.47 -11.48
CA SER A 272 21.80 -7.63 -11.30
C SER A 272 21.40 -9.07 -10.94
N ALA A 273 22.10 -10.06 -11.49
CA ALA A 273 21.89 -11.47 -11.20
C ALA A 273 22.23 -11.85 -9.75
N ASN A 274 23.10 -11.09 -9.09
CA ASN A 274 23.59 -11.34 -7.73
C ASN A 274 23.02 -10.35 -6.71
N GLY A 275 21.79 -9.86 -6.92
CA GLY A 275 21.10 -8.96 -5.97
C GLY A 275 21.32 -7.47 -6.21
N GLY A 276 22.14 -7.07 -7.19
CA GLY A 276 22.36 -5.67 -7.56
C GLY A 276 23.25 -4.89 -6.59
N SER A 277 23.46 -3.61 -6.90
CA SER A 277 24.33 -2.73 -6.11
C SER A 277 23.55 -1.96 -5.03
N SER A 278 24.11 -1.84 -3.83
CA SER A 278 23.43 -1.26 -2.66
C SER A 278 24.26 -0.22 -1.91
N SER A 279 23.59 0.72 -1.23
CA SER A 279 24.22 1.79 -0.44
C SER A 279 23.32 2.20 0.73
N TYR A 280 23.89 2.78 1.79
CA TYR A 280 23.10 3.34 2.88
C TYR A 280 22.56 4.73 2.51
N THR A 281 21.27 4.98 2.76
CA THR A 281 20.66 6.29 2.48
C THR A 281 21.29 7.42 3.30
N THR A 282 21.84 7.10 4.47
CA THR A 282 22.57 8.03 5.34
C THR A 282 23.89 8.51 4.76
N ASP A 283 24.48 7.83 3.77
CA ASP A 283 25.68 8.30 3.07
C ASP A 283 25.35 9.34 1.98
N ILE A 284 24.08 9.50 1.57
CA ILE A 284 23.69 10.43 0.49
C ILE A 284 23.85 11.91 0.90
N PRO A 285 23.27 12.41 2.00
CA PRO A 285 23.44 13.81 2.39
C PRO A 285 24.89 14.29 2.49
N PRO A 286 25.81 13.58 3.19
CA PRO A 286 27.20 14.03 3.26
C PRO A 286 27.90 13.94 1.91
N ALA A 287 27.53 13.02 1.01
CA ALA A 287 28.09 12.96 -0.33
C ALA A 287 27.69 14.16 -1.19
N LEU A 288 26.40 14.50 -1.21
CA LEU A 288 25.86 15.67 -1.93
C LEU A 288 26.55 16.96 -1.47
N TYR A 289 26.71 17.14 -0.15
CA TYR A 289 27.40 18.30 0.40
C TYR A 289 28.91 18.27 0.13
N ASN A 290 29.63 17.27 0.63
CA ASN A 290 31.11 17.28 0.64
C ASN A 290 31.74 17.05 -0.75
N ASN A 291 31.13 16.21 -1.59
CA ASN A 291 31.73 15.82 -2.88
C ASN A 291 31.13 16.57 -4.07
N PHE A 292 29.87 16.99 -3.95
CA PHE A 292 29.15 17.65 -5.05
C PHE A 292 28.75 19.10 -4.75
N GLY A 293 29.11 19.65 -3.58
CA GLY A 293 28.91 21.06 -3.26
C GLY A 293 27.46 21.51 -3.30
N TYR A 294 26.52 20.63 -2.94
CA TYR A 294 25.13 21.01 -2.70
C TYR A 294 24.98 21.80 -1.40
N ASP A 295 23.80 22.39 -1.20
CA ASP A 295 23.48 23.21 -0.04
C ASP A 295 23.65 22.50 1.32
N ALA A 296 24.05 23.26 2.34
CA ALA A 296 24.24 22.74 3.70
C ALA A 296 22.91 22.36 4.38
N GLY A 297 21.77 22.88 3.89
CA GLY A 297 20.43 22.61 4.41
C GLY A 297 19.86 21.24 4.05
N ILE A 298 20.63 20.35 3.40
CA ILE A 298 20.19 18.97 3.15
C ILE A 298 19.89 18.27 4.48
N GLN A 299 18.77 17.56 4.54
CA GLN A 299 18.38 16.79 5.73
C GLN A 299 17.87 15.41 5.37
N ILE A 300 17.98 14.47 6.31
CA ILE A 300 17.36 13.15 6.24
C ILE A 300 16.30 12.98 7.34
N TYR A 301 15.14 12.44 6.98
CA TYR A 301 14.08 12.10 7.92
C TYR A 301 13.77 10.60 7.84
N GLN A 302 13.46 9.99 8.98
CA GLN A 302 12.98 8.61 9.06
C GLN A 302 11.51 8.60 9.45
N ARG A 303 10.70 7.82 8.74
CA ARG A 303 9.24 7.78 8.96
C ARG A 303 8.85 7.38 10.38
N LYS A 304 9.67 6.57 11.06
CA LYS A 304 9.42 6.10 12.43
C LYS A 304 9.48 7.19 13.52
N TYR A 305 9.98 8.39 13.20
CA TYR A 305 10.06 9.52 14.14
C TYR A 305 9.06 10.65 13.82
N LEU A 306 8.22 10.43 12.81
CA LEU A 306 7.28 11.41 12.30
C LEU A 306 5.90 10.78 12.16
N GLN A 307 4.86 11.55 12.46
CA GLN A 307 3.49 11.17 12.15
C GLN A 307 3.22 11.30 10.65
N TYR A 308 2.14 10.67 10.17
CA TYR A 308 1.81 10.67 8.74
C TYR A 308 1.70 12.09 8.16
N GLU A 309 0.99 12.98 8.86
CA GLU A 309 0.80 14.38 8.43
C GLU A 309 2.11 15.14 8.35
N ALA A 310 2.99 14.97 9.34
CA ALA A 310 4.29 15.63 9.34
C ALA A 310 5.14 15.14 8.17
N TRP A 311 5.12 13.83 7.89
CA TRP A 311 5.82 13.23 6.76
C TRP A 311 5.31 13.75 5.40
N GLU A 312 3.98 13.74 5.21
CA GLU A 312 3.33 14.25 4.01
C GLU A 312 3.63 15.75 3.81
N ASN A 313 3.54 16.55 4.86
CA ASN A 313 3.81 17.99 4.79
C ASN A 313 5.27 18.30 4.44
N ILE A 314 6.24 17.49 4.88
CA ILE A 314 7.64 17.66 4.47
C ILE A 314 7.78 17.45 2.96
N LEU A 315 7.18 16.38 2.41
CA LEU A 315 7.19 16.14 0.96
C LEU A 315 6.58 17.30 0.19
N ILE A 316 5.39 17.75 0.59
CA ILE A 316 4.69 18.86 -0.06
C ILE A 316 5.54 20.14 0.00
N THR A 317 6.12 20.46 1.17
CA THR A 317 6.95 21.66 1.35
C THR A 317 8.17 21.67 0.41
N GLU A 318 8.82 20.53 0.23
CA GLU A 318 9.94 20.40 -0.70
C GLU A 318 9.49 20.58 -2.16
N LEU A 319 8.39 19.93 -2.54
CA LEU A 319 7.87 19.97 -3.90
C LEU A 319 7.33 21.35 -4.29
N ASP A 320 6.65 22.04 -3.37
CA ASP A 320 6.21 23.44 -3.53
C ASP A 320 7.41 24.38 -3.72
N ALA A 321 8.51 24.09 -3.01
CA ALA A 321 9.78 24.79 -3.19
C ALA A 321 10.58 24.32 -4.42
N ARG A 322 9.98 23.47 -5.27
CA ARG A 322 10.57 22.89 -6.48
C ARG A 322 11.84 22.08 -6.23
N ARG A 323 11.91 21.39 -5.09
CA ARG A 323 13.01 20.49 -4.73
C ARG A 323 12.54 19.03 -4.82
N PRO A 324 13.05 18.24 -5.79
CA PRO A 324 12.80 16.81 -5.84
C PRO A 324 13.37 16.12 -4.58
N VAL A 325 12.61 15.18 -4.03
CA VAL A 325 12.96 14.45 -2.80
C VAL A 325 13.45 13.07 -3.14
N LEU A 326 14.61 12.66 -2.60
CA LEU A 326 15.02 11.26 -2.68
C LEU A 326 14.25 10.47 -1.63
N TYR A 327 13.54 9.44 -2.05
CA TYR A 327 12.69 8.63 -1.19
C TYR A 327 13.21 7.20 -1.16
N ARG A 328 13.34 6.64 0.05
CA ARG A 328 13.65 5.23 0.26
C ARG A 328 12.42 4.53 0.83
N GLY A 329 12.01 3.43 0.21
CA GLY A 329 11.10 2.44 0.80
C GLY A 329 11.84 1.14 1.10
N SER A 330 11.30 0.30 1.97
CA SER A 330 11.80 -1.07 2.17
C SER A 330 10.66 -2.05 2.41
N THR A 331 10.86 -3.29 2.00
CA THR A 331 9.98 -4.41 2.32
C THR A 331 10.24 -4.96 3.73
N ALA A 332 9.36 -5.85 4.21
CA ALA A 332 9.46 -6.48 5.54
C ALA A 332 10.77 -7.30 5.75
N ASP A 333 11.36 -7.82 4.67
CA ASP A 333 12.68 -8.46 4.61
C ASP A 333 13.85 -7.47 4.48
N ASN A 334 13.59 -6.18 4.70
CA ASN A 334 14.56 -5.08 4.73
C ASN A 334 15.30 -4.84 3.41
N ALA A 335 14.76 -5.33 2.28
CA ALA A 335 15.23 -4.97 0.95
C ALA A 335 14.81 -3.52 0.66
N GLY A 336 15.75 -2.58 0.82
CA GLY A 336 15.53 -1.16 0.59
C GLY A 336 15.74 -0.75 -0.86
N HIS A 337 15.00 0.22 -1.35
CA HIS A 337 15.21 0.85 -2.65
C HIS A 337 15.03 2.36 -2.58
N ILE A 338 15.79 3.09 -3.39
CA ILE A 338 15.77 4.56 -3.45
C ILE A 338 15.25 5.00 -4.81
N PHE A 339 14.31 5.93 -4.83
CA PHE A 339 13.66 6.53 -6.00
C PHE A 339 13.45 8.03 -5.76
N VAL A 340 12.91 8.76 -6.74
CA VAL A 340 12.68 10.22 -6.61
C VAL A 340 11.19 10.49 -6.53
N CYS A 341 10.77 11.25 -5.51
CA CYS A 341 9.47 11.87 -5.44
C CYS A 341 9.60 13.31 -5.95
N ASP A 342 8.92 13.64 -7.04
CA ASP A 342 9.15 14.90 -7.76
C ASP A 342 7.86 15.61 -8.17
N GLY A 343 6.71 15.25 -7.63
CA GLY A 343 5.46 15.95 -7.87
C GLY A 343 4.31 15.40 -7.03
N TYR A 344 3.15 16.06 -7.09
CA TYR A 344 1.91 15.55 -6.51
C TYR A 344 0.67 16.11 -7.21
N ASP A 345 -0.42 15.35 -7.22
CA ASP A 345 -1.69 15.71 -7.87
C ASP A 345 -2.73 16.31 -6.90
N ALA A 346 -3.86 16.76 -7.44
CA ALA A 346 -4.94 17.37 -6.66
C ALA A 346 -5.69 16.37 -5.75
N ASN A 347 -5.43 15.07 -5.92
CA ASN A 347 -6.00 14.00 -5.10
C ASN A 347 -5.04 13.58 -3.98
N GLY A 348 -3.83 14.16 -3.90
CA GLY A 348 -2.83 13.86 -2.89
C GLY A 348 -1.91 12.68 -3.22
N LEU A 349 -1.92 12.19 -4.47
CA LEU A 349 -0.98 11.18 -4.92
C LEU A 349 0.35 11.84 -5.29
N PHE A 350 1.46 11.20 -4.96
CA PHE A 350 2.81 11.70 -5.24
C PHE A 350 3.37 11.07 -6.52
N HIS A 351 3.95 11.88 -7.40
CA HIS A 351 4.66 11.39 -8.57
C HIS A 351 6.01 10.79 -8.15
N LEU A 352 6.24 9.55 -8.55
CA LEU A 352 7.44 8.77 -8.27
C LEU A 352 8.15 8.40 -9.57
N ASN A 353 9.42 8.77 -9.67
CA ASN A 353 10.36 8.28 -10.67
C ASN A 353 11.19 7.14 -10.08
N TRP A 354 10.96 5.94 -10.59
CA TRP A 354 11.55 4.71 -10.06
C TRP A 354 13.03 4.51 -10.41
N GLY A 355 13.57 5.23 -11.40
CA GLY A 355 14.95 5.04 -11.87
C GLY A 355 15.15 3.80 -12.75
N TRP A 356 14.14 3.46 -13.57
CA TRP A 356 14.13 2.33 -14.50
C TRP A 356 13.75 2.78 -15.92
N GLY A 357 14.42 3.83 -16.41
CA GLY A 357 14.23 4.33 -17.77
C GLY A 357 12.84 4.89 -18.06
N GLY A 358 12.13 5.32 -17.01
CA GLY A 358 10.75 5.83 -17.10
C GLY A 358 9.67 4.75 -16.96
N SER A 359 10.08 3.47 -16.90
CA SER A 359 9.15 2.36 -16.69
C SER A 359 8.36 2.54 -15.40
N SER A 360 7.04 2.54 -15.55
CA SER A 360 6.07 2.68 -14.47
C SER A 360 6.15 3.96 -13.61
N ASN A 361 6.86 5.00 -14.07
CA ASN A 361 6.78 6.31 -13.43
C ASN A 361 5.32 6.77 -13.42
N GLY A 362 4.88 7.39 -12.33
CA GLY A 362 3.48 7.72 -12.15
C GLY A 362 3.18 8.26 -10.77
N TYR A 363 1.90 8.48 -10.51
CA TYR A 363 1.38 8.99 -9.24
C TYR A 363 0.98 7.83 -8.35
N PHE A 364 1.44 7.80 -7.12
CA PHE A 364 1.22 6.72 -6.17
C PHE A 364 0.87 7.26 -4.79
N GLU A 365 0.09 6.49 -4.06
CA GLU A 365 -0.19 6.74 -2.66
C GLU A 365 1.02 6.43 -1.78
N ILE A 366 1.38 7.29 -0.84
CA ILE A 366 2.46 6.98 0.12
C ILE A 366 2.06 5.90 1.15
N SER A 367 0.77 5.60 1.26
CA SER A 367 0.19 4.46 2.00
C SER A 367 -1.16 4.07 1.41
N ALA A 368 -1.45 2.77 1.28
CA ALA A 368 -2.75 2.26 0.86
C ALA A 368 -3.83 2.48 1.93
N MET A 369 -3.43 2.54 3.20
CA MET A 369 -4.37 2.79 4.30
C MET A 369 -4.92 4.23 4.23
N ASN A 370 -6.12 4.44 4.76
CA ASN A 370 -6.70 5.79 4.90
C ASN A 370 -6.17 6.48 6.18
N PRO A 371 -5.46 7.62 6.10
CA PRO A 371 -4.91 8.33 7.27
C PRO A 371 -5.95 8.83 8.26
N ASP A 372 -7.20 8.98 7.83
CA ASP A 372 -8.31 9.35 8.72
C ASP A 372 -9.08 8.11 9.26
N GLY A 373 -8.58 6.90 8.99
CA GLY A 373 -9.11 5.64 9.52
C GLY A 373 -8.37 5.20 10.80
N PRO A 374 -9.02 4.43 11.68
CA PRO A 374 -8.33 3.85 12.84
C PRO A 374 -7.17 2.99 12.35
N GLY A 375 -5.96 3.17 12.90
CA GLY A 375 -4.83 2.24 12.68
C GLY A 375 -3.66 2.72 11.82
N ILE A 376 -3.69 3.91 11.18
CA ILE A 376 -2.44 4.45 10.59
C ILE A 376 -1.57 5.03 11.68
N GLY A 377 -0.48 4.32 11.96
CA GLY A 377 0.53 4.72 12.94
C GLY A 377 0.54 3.83 14.18
N SER A 378 -0.32 2.82 14.26
CA SER A 378 -0.61 2.14 15.52
C SER A 378 0.09 0.79 15.75
N GLY A 379 1.26 0.51 15.16
CA GLY A 379 1.95 -0.76 15.45
C GLY A 379 3.41 -0.82 15.03
N ASN A 380 4.15 -1.71 15.72
CA ASN A 380 5.48 -2.20 15.33
C ASN A 380 5.43 -3.09 14.07
N ASP A 381 4.26 -3.29 13.46
CA ASP A 381 4.09 -4.11 12.27
C ASP A 381 4.54 -3.35 11.03
N GLY A 382 5.82 -3.50 10.66
CA GLY A 382 6.37 -3.50 9.29
C GLY A 382 6.26 -2.27 8.38
N TYR A 383 5.19 -1.47 8.46
CA TYR A 383 4.76 -0.53 7.42
C TYR A 383 5.33 0.90 7.60
N ASN A 384 5.89 1.19 8.78
CA ASN A 384 6.55 2.47 9.11
C ASN A 384 8.09 2.34 9.16
N LEU A 385 8.63 1.14 8.97
CA LEU A 385 10.03 0.83 9.14
C LEU A 385 10.80 0.93 7.81
N GLY A 386 11.94 1.61 7.86
CA GLY A 386 12.86 1.71 6.73
C GLY A 386 12.45 2.67 5.61
N HIS A 387 11.45 3.54 5.87
CA HIS A 387 11.18 4.69 5.01
C HIS A 387 12.07 5.88 5.39
N TYR A 388 12.77 6.44 4.41
CA TYR A 388 13.62 7.62 4.55
C TYR A 388 13.33 8.62 3.44
N ILE A 389 13.46 9.91 3.74
CA ILE A 389 13.48 10.96 2.72
C ILE A 389 14.74 11.82 2.91
N VAL A 390 15.37 12.18 1.81
CA VAL A 390 16.42 13.20 1.76
C VAL A 390 15.85 14.44 1.10
N THR A 391 15.90 15.54 1.84
CA THR A 391 15.26 16.83 1.54
C THR A 391 16.30 17.94 1.53
N GLY A 392 15.92 19.15 1.15
CA GLY A 392 16.82 20.31 1.10
C GLY A 392 17.86 20.21 -0.03
N ILE A 393 17.67 19.29 -0.98
CA ILE A 393 18.61 19.12 -2.10
C ILE A 393 18.42 20.29 -3.06
N GLN A 394 19.36 21.22 -3.05
CA GLN A 394 19.40 22.38 -3.94
C GLN A 394 20.83 22.86 -4.14
N LYS A 395 21.03 23.76 -5.11
CA LYS A 395 22.30 24.50 -5.27
C LYS A 395 22.59 25.32 -4.01
N PRO A 396 23.87 25.56 -3.67
CA PRO A 396 24.24 26.21 -2.42
C PRO A 396 23.62 27.61 -2.30
N VAL A 397 23.00 27.86 -1.16
CA VAL A 397 22.41 29.15 -0.77
C VAL A 397 23.28 29.76 0.32
N SER A 398 23.58 31.06 0.18
CA SER A 398 24.41 31.77 1.15
C SER A 398 23.75 31.79 2.53
N GLY A 399 24.51 31.42 3.56
CA GLY A 399 24.03 31.39 4.95
C GLY A 399 23.33 30.10 5.36
N SER A 400 23.15 29.13 4.47
CA SER A 400 22.68 27.80 4.83
C SER A 400 23.63 27.10 5.79
N VAL A 401 23.07 26.40 6.76
CA VAL A 401 23.79 25.64 7.79
C VAL A 401 23.17 24.25 7.95
N HIS A 402 23.94 23.31 8.49
CA HIS A 402 23.43 21.97 8.78
C HIS A 402 22.39 22.03 9.90
N ALA A 403 21.16 21.64 9.59
CA ALA A 403 20.11 21.50 10.58
C ALA A 403 20.40 20.30 11.49
N SER A 404 20.29 20.51 12.80
CA SER A 404 20.37 19.42 13.77
C SER A 404 19.01 18.72 13.86
N LEU A 405 18.98 17.39 14.02
CA LEU A 405 17.73 16.65 14.23
C LEU A 405 17.94 15.57 15.29
N VAL A 406 17.23 15.71 16.41
CA VAL A 406 17.42 14.85 17.58
C VAL A 406 16.11 14.15 17.91
N ALA A 407 16.18 12.85 18.19
CA ALA A 407 15.05 12.05 18.64
C ALA A 407 15.30 11.44 20.02
N ILE A 408 14.23 11.11 20.73
CA ILE A 408 14.26 10.33 21.97
C ILE A 408 13.26 9.17 21.89
N ASP A 409 13.41 8.18 22.77
CA ASP A 409 12.38 7.15 22.97
C ASP A 409 11.35 7.59 24.03
N SER A 410 11.80 8.15 25.16
CA SER A 410 10.89 8.58 26.24
C SER A 410 11.58 9.47 27.28
N ILE A 411 10.77 10.05 28.17
CA ILE A 411 11.22 10.69 29.42
C ILE A 411 10.62 9.91 30.59
N SER A 412 11.43 9.58 31.60
CA SER A 412 10.98 8.83 32.78
C SER A 412 11.50 9.43 34.08
N PRO A 413 10.67 9.56 35.13
CA PRO A 413 11.12 10.02 36.44
C PRO A 413 11.77 8.89 37.26
N SER A 414 12.67 9.22 38.18
CA SER A 414 13.23 8.27 39.15
C SER A 414 12.24 7.86 40.23
N GLN A 415 11.24 8.71 40.50
CA GLN A 415 10.18 8.47 41.46
C GLN A 415 8.85 8.92 40.88
N ARG A 416 7.78 8.16 41.13
CA ARG A 416 6.43 8.48 40.63
C ARG A 416 5.84 9.70 41.34
N THR A 417 6.12 9.87 42.62
CA THR A 417 5.56 10.97 43.44
C THR A 417 6.67 11.56 44.29
N ILE A 418 6.71 12.88 44.38
CA ILE A 418 7.60 13.64 45.28
C ILE A 418 6.80 14.65 46.12
N PRO A 419 7.33 15.11 47.26
CA PRO A 419 6.78 16.26 47.98
C PRO A 419 6.80 17.52 47.10
N ARG A 420 5.89 18.48 47.34
CA ARG A 420 5.76 19.73 46.54
C ARG A 420 7.06 20.54 46.42
N THR A 421 7.92 20.46 47.43
CA THR A 421 9.22 21.14 47.50
C THR A 421 10.41 20.19 47.31
N GLY A 422 10.14 18.94 46.89
CA GLY A 422 11.16 17.93 46.65
C GLY A 422 11.85 18.07 45.30
N SER A 423 12.89 17.27 45.12
CA SER A 423 13.63 17.11 43.86
C SER A 423 13.33 15.73 43.25
N VAL A 424 13.40 15.61 41.92
CA VAL A 424 13.32 14.33 41.20
C VAL A 424 14.42 14.25 40.16
N THR A 425 14.88 13.04 39.83
CA THR A 425 15.73 12.83 38.65
C THR A 425 14.85 12.48 37.46
N LEU A 426 14.90 13.26 36.38
CA LEU A 426 14.25 12.97 35.11
C LEU A 426 15.27 12.39 34.13
N SER A 427 14.94 11.26 33.51
CA SER A 427 15.80 10.54 32.58
C SER A 427 15.26 10.65 31.16
N ILE A 428 16.02 11.26 30.24
CA ILE A 428 15.75 11.23 28.80
C ILE A 428 16.36 9.94 28.24
N LYS A 429 15.53 9.05 27.69
CA LYS A 429 15.95 7.76 27.14
C LYS A 429 16.27 7.87 25.66
N LYS A 430 17.45 7.32 25.29
CA LYS A 430 17.93 7.20 23.91
C LYS A 430 17.90 8.51 23.13
N LEU A 431 18.57 9.55 23.66
CA LEU A 431 18.78 10.77 22.90
C LEU A 431 19.71 10.49 21.73
N MET A 432 19.19 10.56 20.51
CA MET A 432 19.83 10.11 19.29
C MET A 432 19.91 11.25 18.28
N ASN A 433 21.06 11.41 17.63
CA ASN A 433 21.14 12.22 16.42
C ASN A 433 20.57 11.42 15.25
N VAL A 434 19.42 11.87 14.75
CA VAL A 434 18.72 11.24 13.62
C VAL A 434 18.87 12.06 12.33
N GLY A 435 19.62 13.17 12.39
CA GLY A 435 19.92 14.03 11.25
C GLY A 435 21.07 13.51 10.38
N ALA A 436 21.32 14.25 9.30
CA ALA A 436 22.28 13.91 8.25
C ALA A 436 23.75 14.14 8.63
N PHE A 437 24.01 15.04 9.58
CA PHE A 437 25.34 15.52 9.94
C PHE A 437 25.56 15.45 11.46
N ASP A 438 26.82 15.58 11.88
CA ASP A 438 27.19 15.63 13.30
C ASP A 438 26.45 16.75 14.03
N TYR A 439 25.84 16.44 15.17
CA TYR A 439 25.34 17.44 16.09
C TYR A 439 26.52 17.94 16.92
N LEU A 440 26.93 19.18 16.67
CA LEU A 440 28.20 19.72 17.17
C LEU A 440 28.12 20.06 18.65
N SER A 441 29.12 19.59 19.43
CA SER A 441 29.20 19.82 20.88
C SER A 441 29.08 21.29 21.28
N SER A 442 29.59 22.20 20.44
CA SER A 442 29.53 23.66 20.62
C SER A 442 28.11 24.25 20.69
N ILE A 443 27.12 23.60 20.06
CA ILE A 443 25.71 24.02 20.09
C ILE A 443 24.83 23.04 20.85
N MET A 444 25.33 21.85 21.17
CA MET A 444 24.56 20.83 21.86
C MET A 444 23.98 21.36 23.17
N GLY A 445 22.70 21.13 23.34
CA GLY A 445 21.97 21.45 24.55
C GLY A 445 20.70 20.64 24.64
N THR A 446 20.29 20.39 25.87
CA THR A 446 19.00 19.78 26.20
C THR A 446 18.27 20.68 27.17
N ALA A 447 16.95 20.74 27.05
CA ALA A 447 16.10 21.41 28.01
C ALA A 447 14.90 20.52 28.33
N LEU A 448 14.42 20.63 29.57
CA LEU A 448 13.14 20.08 29.99
C LEU A 448 12.21 21.26 30.26
N ILE A 449 11.11 21.30 29.52
CA ILE A 449 10.13 22.38 29.60
C ILE A 449 8.86 21.83 30.22
N LEU A 450 8.35 22.53 31.23
CA LEU A 450 7.03 22.31 31.80
C LEU A 450 6.03 23.19 31.05
N SER A 451 5.01 22.59 30.46
CA SER A 451 3.95 23.28 29.74
C SER A 451 2.56 22.87 30.23
N GLN A 452 1.58 23.73 29.95
CA GLN A 452 0.16 23.44 30.13
C GLN A 452 -0.58 23.90 28.87
N ASN A 453 -1.33 23.00 28.23
CA ASN A 453 -2.06 23.29 26.98
C ASN A 453 -1.17 23.91 25.89
N GLY A 454 0.07 23.42 25.75
CA GLY A 454 1.05 23.95 24.80
C GLY A 454 1.72 25.27 25.18
N VAL A 455 1.34 25.89 26.30
CA VAL A 455 1.97 27.12 26.81
C VAL A 455 3.07 26.76 27.79
N THR A 456 4.27 27.30 27.58
CA THR A 456 5.39 27.13 28.52
C THR A 456 5.09 27.82 29.85
N ILE A 457 5.20 27.06 30.94
CA ILE A 457 4.99 27.51 32.32
C ILE A 457 6.32 27.70 33.03
N ASP A 458 7.25 26.76 32.85
CA ASP A 458 8.59 26.87 33.40
C ASP A 458 9.63 26.13 32.54
N THR A 459 10.89 26.56 32.64
CA THR A 459 12.03 25.81 32.12
C THR A 459 12.71 25.11 33.30
N LEU A 460 12.44 23.81 33.41
CA LEU A 460 12.89 22.98 34.53
C LEU A 460 14.40 22.77 34.53
N LEU A 461 14.98 22.71 33.33
CA LEU A 461 16.39 22.49 33.11
C LEU A 461 16.80 23.13 31.79
N VAL A 462 18.00 23.71 31.78
CA VAL A 462 18.78 23.93 30.56
C VAL A 462 20.19 23.41 30.81
N ASP A 463 20.53 22.28 30.21
CA ASP A 463 21.90 21.75 30.24
C ASP A 463 22.71 22.39 29.10
N LYS A 464 24.00 22.66 29.38
CA LYS A 464 24.78 23.59 28.56
C LYS A 464 26.14 23.12 28.08
N GLU A 465 26.68 21.98 28.49
CA GLU A 465 28.02 21.59 28.03
C GLU A 465 28.13 20.11 27.63
N TRP A 466 28.59 19.91 26.40
CA TRP A 466 28.86 18.59 25.83
C TRP A 466 30.31 18.58 25.34
N SER A 467 31.03 17.50 25.60
CA SER A 467 32.45 17.41 25.24
C SER A 467 32.70 16.87 23.83
N ASN A 468 31.74 16.13 23.26
CA ASN A 468 31.90 15.42 22.01
C ASN A 468 30.73 15.71 21.08
N ASN A 469 31.01 15.82 19.78
CA ASN A 469 29.96 15.81 18.77
C ASN A 469 29.20 14.48 18.85
N LEU A 470 27.91 14.50 18.50
CA LEU A 470 27.10 13.30 18.36
C LEU A 470 26.93 12.99 16.87
N PRO A 471 27.62 11.96 16.32
CA PRO A 471 27.50 11.62 14.90
C PRO A 471 26.11 11.09 14.52
N PRO A 472 25.74 11.11 13.24
CA PRO A 472 24.48 10.52 12.76
C PRO A 472 24.30 9.07 13.22
N ASN A 473 23.11 8.75 13.73
CA ASN A 473 22.73 7.46 14.31
C ASN A 473 23.44 7.04 15.60
N TYR A 474 24.24 7.91 16.21
CA TYR A 474 24.76 7.69 17.56
C TYR A 474 23.77 8.24 18.58
N TYR A 475 23.79 7.65 19.78
CA TYR A 475 22.87 8.00 20.85
C TYR A 475 23.49 7.88 22.24
N TYR A 476 22.94 8.65 23.18
CA TYR A 476 23.13 8.46 24.62
C TYR A 476 21.98 7.60 25.14
N SER A 477 22.29 6.49 25.81
CA SER A 477 21.28 5.54 26.29
C SER A 477 20.33 6.16 27.33
N ALA A 478 20.87 6.98 28.23
CA ALA A 478 20.10 7.75 29.19
C ALA A 478 20.85 9.02 29.60
N LEU A 479 20.13 10.14 29.71
CA LEU A 479 20.60 11.39 30.29
C LEU A 479 19.76 11.69 31.54
N ASN A 480 20.40 11.76 32.70
CA ASN A 480 19.72 11.91 33.98
C ASN A 480 19.93 13.33 34.51
N TYR A 481 18.83 14.00 34.84
CA TYR A 481 18.84 15.39 35.30
C TYR A 481 18.08 15.52 36.61
N ASP A 482 18.73 16.04 37.63
CA ASP A 482 18.06 16.42 38.87
C ASP A 482 17.32 17.74 38.67
N VAL A 483 16.00 17.68 38.85
CA VAL A 483 15.07 18.75 38.56
C VAL A 483 14.33 19.16 39.83
N ASN A 484 14.21 20.48 40.01
CA ASN A 484 13.46 21.11 41.09
C ASN A 484 12.31 21.93 40.51
N PHE A 485 11.15 21.89 41.17
CA PHE A 485 9.96 22.63 40.75
C PHE A 485 9.81 23.90 41.58
N LYS A 486 9.66 25.06 40.92
CA LYS A 486 9.48 26.33 41.64
C LYS A 486 8.19 26.29 42.49
N PRO A 487 8.22 26.76 43.75
CA PRO A 487 7.02 26.84 44.58
C PRO A 487 5.91 27.72 43.99
N SER A 488 6.25 28.66 43.10
CA SER A 488 5.32 29.57 42.43
C SER A 488 4.50 28.92 41.32
N ILE A 489 4.84 27.69 40.88
CA ILE A 489 4.05 26.98 39.86
C ILE A 489 2.67 26.64 40.45
N PRO A 490 1.56 27.08 39.83
CA PRO A 490 0.23 26.80 40.33
C PRO A 490 -0.09 25.30 40.40
N ASN A 491 -1.08 24.93 41.20
CA ASN A 491 -1.62 23.57 41.15
C ASN A 491 -2.28 23.33 39.79
N GLY A 492 -2.14 22.12 39.25
CA GLY A 492 -2.72 21.76 37.95
C GLY A 492 -2.04 20.56 37.30
N ASP A 493 -2.51 20.25 36.10
CA ASP A 493 -1.94 19.21 35.25
C ASP A 493 -1.03 19.84 34.19
N TYR A 494 0.14 19.25 34.01
CA TYR A 494 1.22 19.77 33.16
C TYR A 494 1.87 18.65 32.36
N GLU A 495 2.61 19.05 31.34
CA GLU A 495 3.40 18.22 30.44
C GLU A 495 4.87 18.61 30.56
N ILE A 496 5.75 17.62 30.63
CA ILE A 496 7.20 17.81 30.58
C ILE A 496 7.68 17.27 29.23
N SER A 497 8.22 18.15 28.39
CA SER A 497 8.82 17.76 27.11
C SER A 497 10.31 18.04 27.07
N ALA A 498 11.02 17.21 26.30
CA ALA A 498 12.43 17.42 26.00
C ALA A 498 12.59 18.29 24.75
N PHE A 499 13.57 19.18 24.82
CA PHE A 499 13.97 20.05 23.74
C PHE A 499 15.47 19.88 23.52
N TYR A 500 15.91 20.03 22.27
CA TYR A 500 17.33 20.15 21.94
C TYR A 500 17.59 21.54 21.38
N ARG A 501 18.84 22.00 21.46
CA ARG A 501 19.24 23.28 20.89
C ARG A 501 19.61 23.10 19.41
N ASN A 502 18.98 23.85 18.53
CA ASN A 502 19.28 23.79 17.10
C ASN A 502 20.48 24.68 16.73
N GLU A 503 20.85 24.66 15.45
CA GLU A 503 21.90 25.45 14.83
C GLU A 503 21.74 26.98 14.97
N HIS A 504 20.53 27.46 15.31
CA HIS A 504 20.23 28.86 15.57
C HIS A 504 20.24 29.22 17.07
N ASN A 505 20.76 28.34 17.93
CA ASN A 505 20.76 28.47 19.39
C ASN A 505 19.36 28.56 20.03
N LEU A 506 18.32 28.06 19.34
CA LEU A 506 16.96 27.98 19.85
C LEU A 506 16.67 26.57 20.36
N PHE A 507 15.97 26.48 21.49
CA PHE A 507 15.46 25.19 21.95
C PHE A 507 14.21 24.82 21.18
N VAL A 508 14.26 23.71 20.46
CA VAL A 508 13.15 23.15 19.67
C VAL A 508 12.82 21.74 20.15
N PRO A 509 11.56 21.28 20.02
CA PRO A 509 11.16 19.97 20.51
C PRO A 509 11.98 18.86 19.86
N VAL A 510 12.38 17.86 20.65
CA VAL A 510 12.94 16.61 20.08
C VAL A 510 11.87 15.86 19.29
N LEU A 511 12.29 15.10 18.29
CA LEU A 511 11.46 14.06 17.70
C LEU A 511 11.30 12.90 18.69
N VAL A 512 10.25 12.11 18.50
CA VAL A 512 9.95 10.99 19.38
C VAL A 512 9.67 9.79 18.51
N ASN A 513 10.25 8.66 18.87
CA ASN A 513 9.95 7.39 18.21
C ASN A 513 8.43 7.17 18.25
N ASN A 514 7.80 6.73 17.17
CA ASN A 514 6.34 6.57 17.12
C ASN A 514 5.83 5.55 18.16
N SER A 515 6.69 4.64 18.65
CA SER A 515 6.41 3.73 19.76
C SER A 515 6.75 4.31 21.14
N GLY A 516 7.23 5.55 21.18
CA GLY A 516 7.73 6.27 22.35
C GLY A 516 6.75 7.34 22.87
N ARG A 517 7.05 7.90 24.05
CA ARG A 517 6.15 8.87 24.71
C ARG A 517 6.62 10.30 24.47
N LYS A 518 5.74 11.13 23.92
CA LYS A 518 6.07 12.52 23.57
C LYS A 518 6.34 13.41 24.78
N TYR A 519 5.61 13.17 25.87
CA TYR A 519 5.65 13.97 27.09
C TYR A 519 5.63 13.06 28.32
N LEU A 520 6.19 13.54 29.43
CA LEU A 520 5.94 13.03 30.78
C LEU A 520 4.91 13.92 31.47
N TYR A 521 3.78 13.39 31.91
CA TYR A 521 2.78 14.20 32.60
C TYR A 521 3.18 14.45 34.06
N ALA A 522 2.86 15.62 34.57
CA ALA A 522 3.09 16.01 35.96
C ALA A 522 1.85 16.69 36.53
N LYS A 523 1.28 16.11 37.59
CA LYS A 523 0.19 16.72 38.35
C LYS A 523 0.75 17.36 39.60
N ILE A 524 0.63 18.68 39.70
CA ILE A 524 1.14 19.47 40.83
C ILE A 524 -0.02 19.82 41.74
N THR A 525 0.09 19.45 43.01
CA THR A 525 -0.89 19.77 44.08
C THR A 525 -0.26 20.67 45.13
N SER A 526 -1.01 21.04 46.17
CA SER A 526 -0.47 21.82 47.29
C SER A 526 0.58 21.06 48.12
N THR A 527 0.62 19.72 48.03
CA THR A 527 1.45 18.87 48.89
C THR A 527 2.40 17.96 48.11
N THR A 528 2.05 17.56 46.88
CA THR A 528 2.80 16.60 46.06
C THR A 528 2.98 17.07 44.63
N ILE A 529 3.95 16.45 43.95
CA ILE A 529 4.04 16.41 42.50
C ILE A 529 4.02 14.95 42.09
N ASP A 530 3.01 14.58 41.34
CA ASP A 530 2.80 13.23 40.83
C ASP A 530 3.22 13.20 39.36
N PHE A 531 4.33 12.52 39.08
CA PHE A 531 4.77 12.21 37.73
C PHE A 531 3.94 11.06 37.22
N ILE A 532 3.02 11.41 36.35
CA ILE A 532 2.14 10.51 35.69
C ILE A 532 2.89 10.07 34.44
N SER A 533 3.52 8.89 34.52
CA SER A 533 3.93 8.13 33.33
C SER A 533 2.66 7.65 32.60
N ASP A 534 1.85 8.59 32.10
CA ASP A 534 0.49 8.41 31.57
C ASP A 534 -0.32 7.30 32.29
N ASN A 535 -0.77 7.60 33.51
CA ASN A 535 -1.72 6.81 34.29
C ASN A 535 -2.98 7.64 34.62
N SER A 536 -3.33 8.66 33.81
CA SER A 536 -4.77 8.86 33.63
C SER A 536 -5.21 7.62 32.89
N LYS A 537 -5.83 6.67 33.60
CA LYS A 537 -6.36 5.46 32.98
C LYS A 537 -7.11 5.91 31.73
N PRO A 538 -6.85 5.31 30.55
CA PRO A 538 -7.70 5.54 29.39
C PRO A 538 -9.15 5.45 29.82
N GLU A 539 -9.94 6.50 29.58
CA GLU A 539 -11.35 6.48 29.94
C GLU A 539 -12.14 5.79 28.81
N LEU A 540 -11.76 4.55 28.53
CA LEU A 540 -12.44 3.74 27.53
C LEU A 540 -13.72 3.15 28.14
N SER A 541 -14.80 3.28 27.40
CA SER A 541 -16.07 2.64 27.73
C SER A 541 -16.63 1.92 26.54
N LEU A 542 -17.24 0.77 26.79
CA LEU A 542 -18.12 0.14 25.83
C LEU A 542 -19.40 0.99 25.68
N VAL A 543 -19.73 1.35 24.44
CA VAL A 543 -20.96 2.04 24.09
C VAL A 543 -22.16 1.07 24.11
N ALA A 544 -21.89 -0.20 23.81
CA ALA A 544 -22.82 -1.30 23.88
C ALA A 544 -22.08 -2.57 24.30
N ALA A 545 -22.81 -3.56 24.81
CA ALA A 545 -22.22 -4.87 25.14
C ALA A 545 -21.55 -5.48 23.90
N PRO A 546 -20.37 -6.11 24.03
CA PRO A 546 -19.71 -6.74 22.90
C PRO A 546 -20.57 -7.90 22.41
N THR A 547 -20.62 -8.07 21.09
CA THR A 547 -21.45 -9.09 20.45
C THR A 547 -20.59 -10.08 19.69
N VAL A 548 -21.06 -11.32 19.61
CA VAL A 548 -20.51 -12.29 18.65
C VAL A 548 -21.21 -12.10 17.31
N LEU A 549 -20.43 -12.08 16.23
CA LEU A 549 -20.97 -12.01 14.87
C LEU A 549 -21.44 -13.39 14.38
N LEU A 550 -20.96 -14.45 15.03
CA LEU A 550 -21.18 -15.87 14.71
C LEU A 550 -21.22 -16.67 16.02
N ASN A 551 -21.95 -17.78 16.04
CA ASN A 551 -21.88 -18.69 17.18
C ASN A 551 -20.45 -19.20 17.39
N LEU A 552 -20.06 -19.35 18.65
CA LEU A 552 -18.74 -19.81 19.02
C LEU A 552 -18.70 -21.34 19.12
N TYR A 553 -17.61 -21.92 18.66
CA TYR A 553 -17.38 -23.35 18.65
C TYR A 553 -15.96 -23.66 19.07
N GLU A 554 -15.79 -24.69 19.88
CA GLU A 554 -14.46 -25.20 20.23
C GLU A 554 -13.65 -25.51 18.94
N ASN A 555 -12.37 -25.15 18.95
CA ASN A 555 -11.40 -25.28 17.85
C ASN A 555 -11.79 -24.60 16.53
N LYS A 556 -12.70 -23.61 16.56
CA LYS A 556 -13.14 -22.81 15.41
C LYS A 556 -12.95 -21.33 15.64
N ASN A 557 -12.89 -20.54 14.56
CA ASN A 557 -12.69 -19.10 14.67
C ASN A 557 -13.94 -18.39 15.21
N GLY A 558 -13.78 -17.66 16.31
CA GLY A 558 -14.76 -16.70 16.81
C GLY A 558 -14.61 -15.34 16.15
N ARG A 559 -15.70 -14.57 16.10
CA ARG A 559 -15.72 -13.20 15.60
C ARG A 559 -16.52 -12.32 16.55
N PHE A 560 -15.91 -11.23 16.98
CA PHE A 560 -16.44 -10.32 17.98
C PHE A 560 -16.52 -8.91 17.43
N GLU A 561 -17.56 -8.19 17.81
CA GLU A 561 -17.72 -6.77 17.56
C GLU A 561 -17.87 -6.04 18.90
N MET A 562 -17.18 -4.92 19.04
CA MET A 562 -17.27 -4.04 20.20
C MET A 562 -17.28 -2.60 19.74
N LYS A 563 -18.13 -1.78 20.37
CA LYS A 563 -18.17 -0.33 20.10
C LYS A 563 -17.56 0.39 21.29
N ILE A 564 -16.42 1.02 21.08
CA ILE A 564 -15.59 1.60 22.14
C ILE A 564 -15.57 3.11 21.96
N LYS A 565 -15.87 3.83 23.04
CA LYS A 565 -15.70 5.28 23.12
C LYS A 565 -14.51 5.60 24.02
N ASN A 566 -13.65 6.48 23.55
CA ASN A 566 -12.67 7.14 24.39
C ASN A 566 -13.29 8.40 25.00
N ASN A 567 -13.66 8.34 26.28
CA ASN A 567 -14.19 9.49 27.00
C ASN A 567 -13.10 10.43 27.52
N GLY A 568 -11.84 9.99 27.42
CA GLY A 568 -10.70 10.71 27.93
C GLY A 568 -10.34 11.89 27.04
N ALA A 569 -9.66 12.86 27.63
CA ALA A 569 -9.15 14.04 26.94
C ALA A 569 -7.90 13.75 26.07
N LYS A 570 -7.48 12.49 25.94
CA LYS A 570 -6.25 12.06 25.27
C LYS A 570 -6.49 10.83 24.41
N ASP A 571 -5.69 10.66 23.36
CA ASP A 571 -5.73 9.49 22.49
C ASP A 571 -5.30 8.22 23.24
N TYR A 572 -6.03 7.13 23.02
CA TYR A 572 -5.61 5.80 23.41
C TYR A 572 -4.72 5.22 22.31
N TYR A 573 -3.61 4.58 22.70
CA TYR A 573 -2.69 3.91 21.81
C TYR A 573 -1.98 2.74 22.49
N ALA A 574 -2.68 1.62 22.66
CA ALA A 574 -2.14 0.40 23.26
C ALA A 574 -3.00 -0.85 22.93
N GLN A 575 -2.74 -1.98 23.57
CA GLN A 575 -3.42 -3.27 23.31
C GLN A 575 -4.91 -3.24 23.71
N ILE A 576 -5.80 -3.68 22.82
CA ILE A 576 -7.19 -4.05 23.16
C ILE A 576 -7.32 -5.55 22.90
N GLY A 577 -7.92 -6.27 23.84
CA GLY A 577 -8.05 -7.72 23.82
C GLY A 577 -9.48 -8.19 24.03
N VAL A 578 -9.80 -9.38 23.52
CA VAL A 578 -11.03 -10.11 23.81
C VAL A 578 -10.69 -11.36 24.58
N ARG A 579 -11.33 -11.52 25.74
CA ARG A 579 -11.25 -12.73 26.56
C ARG A 579 -12.65 -13.31 26.74
N ILE A 580 -12.72 -14.63 26.71
CA ILE A 580 -13.88 -15.38 27.16
C ILE A 580 -13.54 -16.09 28.48
N THR A 581 -14.39 -15.97 29.49
CA THR A 581 -14.21 -16.58 30.84
C THR A 581 -15.41 -17.43 31.18
N LYS A 582 -15.23 -18.67 31.65
CA LYS A 582 -16.34 -19.60 31.88
C LYS A 582 -17.25 -19.08 33.00
N THR A 583 -18.57 -19.24 32.84
CA THR A 583 -19.53 -18.58 33.76
C THR A 583 -19.62 -19.22 35.15
N ASP A 584 -19.20 -20.49 35.27
CA ASP A 584 -19.26 -21.30 36.50
C ASP A 584 -17.89 -21.52 37.15
N ASP A 585 -16.80 -21.11 36.50
CA ASP A 585 -15.42 -21.23 36.97
C ASP A 585 -14.54 -20.17 36.29
N ASP A 586 -14.20 -19.10 37.02
CA ASP A 586 -13.47 -17.94 36.49
C ASP A 586 -11.98 -18.19 36.26
N GLU A 587 -11.43 -19.30 36.76
CA GLU A 587 -10.09 -19.78 36.45
C GLU A 587 -10.00 -20.37 35.03
N ILE A 588 -11.13 -20.73 34.42
CA ILE A 588 -11.19 -21.24 33.05
C ILE A 588 -11.49 -20.08 32.09
N TYR A 589 -10.46 -19.60 31.39
CA TYR A 589 -10.61 -18.54 30.39
C TYR A 589 -9.72 -18.76 29.16
N GLN A 590 -9.99 -17.98 28.12
CA GLN A 590 -9.11 -17.83 26.97
C GLN A 590 -8.98 -16.37 26.57
N ASP A 591 -7.74 -15.92 26.44
CA ASP A 591 -7.35 -14.74 25.66
C ASP A 591 -7.46 -15.08 24.18
N VAL A 592 -8.54 -14.63 23.54
CA VAL A 592 -8.85 -15.04 22.17
C VAL A 592 -7.98 -14.27 21.20
N ILE A 593 -7.94 -12.94 21.30
CA ILE A 593 -7.21 -12.07 20.39
C ILE A 593 -6.87 -10.75 21.09
N HIS A 594 -5.75 -10.12 20.73
CA HIS A 594 -5.45 -8.74 21.09
C HIS A 594 -4.67 -8.04 19.99
N SER A 595 -4.83 -6.71 19.88
CA SER A 595 -4.08 -5.89 18.93
C SER A 595 -3.89 -4.47 19.45
N ILE A 596 -2.81 -3.81 19.00
CA ILE A 596 -2.59 -2.40 19.32
C ILE A 596 -3.60 -1.56 18.53
N THR A 597 -4.41 -0.79 19.26
CA THR A 597 -5.48 0.03 18.70
C THR A 597 -5.28 1.49 19.08
N THR A 598 -5.48 2.39 18.12
CA THR A 598 -5.57 3.84 18.38
C THR A 598 -7.03 4.29 18.44
N ILE A 599 -7.42 4.98 19.51
CA ILE A 599 -8.76 5.60 19.65
C ILE A 599 -8.55 7.07 20.03
N PRO A 600 -8.77 8.03 19.12
CA PRO A 600 -8.59 9.45 19.43
C PRO A 600 -9.46 9.93 20.60
N ALA A 601 -9.02 10.98 21.28
CA ALA A 601 -9.75 11.60 22.39
C ALA A 601 -11.18 11.98 21.97
N GLY A 602 -12.18 11.61 22.76
CA GLY A 602 -13.60 11.92 22.51
C GLY A 602 -14.28 11.09 21.42
N GLU A 603 -13.53 10.30 20.64
CA GLU A 603 -14.06 9.55 19.51
C GLU A 603 -14.68 8.22 19.91
N THR A 604 -15.56 7.72 19.04
CA THR A 604 -16.16 6.38 19.16
C THR A 604 -15.81 5.56 17.92
N ILE A 605 -15.23 4.38 18.14
CA ILE A 605 -14.94 3.42 17.08
C ILE A 605 -15.79 2.16 17.23
N THR A 606 -16.07 1.49 16.12
CA THR A 606 -16.51 0.09 16.12
C THR A 606 -15.30 -0.76 15.77
N LEU A 607 -14.98 -1.76 16.59
CA LEU A 607 -13.84 -2.65 16.42
C LEU A 607 -14.35 -4.08 16.24
N GLN A 608 -13.90 -4.75 15.17
CA GLN A 608 -14.18 -6.17 14.94
C GLN A 608 -12.87 -6.94 14.95
N MET A 609 -12.84 -8.07 15.65
CA MET A 609 -11.65 -8.91 15.80
C MET A 609 -12.04 -10.38 16.00
N GLY A 610 -11.10 -11.30 15.76
CA GLY A 610 -11.36 -12.70 16.04
C GLY A 610 -10.21 -13.66 15.72
N ASP A 611 -10.22 -14.78 16.44
CA ASP A 611 -9.23 -15.85 16.35
C ASP A 611 -9.89 -17.18 16.78
N SER A 612 -9.13 -18.28 16.75
CA SER A 612 -9.57 -19.62 17.15
C SER A 612 -9.98 -19.69 18.62
N ILE A 613 -11.19 -20.17 18.89
CA ILE A 613 -11.67 -20.55 20.21
C ILE A 613 -11.08 -21.91 20.56
N LYS A 614 -10.39 -22.01 21.70
CA LYS A 614 -9.68 -23.21 22.17
C LYS A 614 -10.26 -23.76 23.48
N THR A 615 -11.21 -23.04 24.07
CA THR A 615 -11.87 -23.46 25.30
C THR A 615 -12.82 -24.62 25.05
N THR A 616 -13.04 -25.43 26.08
CA THR A 616 -14.05 -26.49 26.05
C THR A 616 -15.46 -25.92 25.95
N PRO A 617 -16.46 -26.71 25.51
CA PRO A 617 -17.83 -26.25 25.41
C PRO A 617 -18.42 -25.83 26.76
N GLY A 618 -19.23 -24.78 26.75
CA GLY A 618 -19.83 -24.20 27.95
C GLY A 618 -20.34 -22.79 27.73
N ASN A 619 -20.83 -22.18 28.80
CA ASN A 619 -21.20 -20.76 28.80
C ASN A 619 -20.02 -19.93 29.29
N TYR A 620 -19.78 -18.82 28.60
CA TYR A 620 -18.67 -17.91 28.86
C TYR A 620 -19.17 -16.47 28.92
N TYR A 621 -18.53 -15.67 29.74
CA TYR A 621 -18.57 -14.22 29.72
C TYR A 621 -17.64 -13.70 28.64
N LEU A 622 -18.17 -12.94 27.68
CA LEU A 622 -17.40 -12.20 26.67
C LEU A 622 -17.03 -10.83 27.23
N ASN A 623 -15.72 -10.61 27.37
CA ASN A 623 -15.17 -9.42 27.99
C ASN A 623 -14.12 -8.77 27.07
N VAL A 624 -14.11 -7.44 27.06
CA VAL A 624 -13.11 -6.65 26.36
C VAL A 624 -12.12 -6.13 27.37
N TYR A 625 -10.83 -6.29 27.09
CA TYR A 625 -9.73 -5.86 27.92
C TYR A 625 -8.94 -4.77 27.20
N TYR A 626 -8.31 -3.88 27.96
CA TYR A 626 -7.45 -2.81 27.44
C TYR A 626 -6.26 -2.62 28.35
N ASN A 627 -5.20 -2.01 27.82
CA ASN A 627 -4.02 -1.70 28.62
C ASN A 627 -4.24 -0.38 29.35
N GLU A 628 -4.53 -0.41 30.65
CA GLU A 628 -4.85 0.82 31.41
C GLU A 628 -3.65 1.76 31.57
N ALA A 629 -2.43 1.26 31.31
CA ALA A 629 -1.20 2.06 31.30
C ALA A 629 -0.96 2.78 29.97
N ASN A 630 -1.87 2.60 29.00
CA ASN A 630 -1.75 3.11 27.63
C ASN A 630 -0.35 2.87 27.05
N ASN A 631 0.24 1.70 27.32
CA ASN A 631 1.63 1.40 27.04
C ASN A 631 1.76 0.55 25.77
N VAL A 632 2.03 1.21 24.64
CA VAL A 632 2.31 0.52 23.36
C VAL A 632 3.50 -0.45 23.41
N GLY A 633 4.46 -0.24 24.33
CA GLY A 633 5.60 -1.13 24.51
C GLY A 633 5.24 -2.48 25.14
N ASP A 634 4.05 -2.59 25.73
CA ASP A 634 3.52 -3.83 26.26
C ASP A 634 2.79 -4.59 25.15
N VAL A 635 3.43 -5.68 24.69
CA VAL A 635 2.90 -6.55 23.63
C VAL A 635 2.09 -7.73 24.18
N SER A 636 1.90 -7.81 25.50
CA SER A 636 1.13 -8.88 26.12
C SER A 636 -0.39 -8.62 26.02
N PHE A 637 -1.18 -9.65 26.29
CA PHE A 637 -2.64 -9.49 26.38
C PHE A 637 -2.98 -8.52 27.53
N PRO A 638 -3.86 -7.53 27.29
CA PRO A 638 -4.20 -6.53 28.30
C PRO A 638 -4.95 -7.13 29.50
N THR A 639 -4.70 -6.63 30.70
CA THR A 639 -5.26 -7.21 31.94
C THR A 639 -6.47 -6.45 32.51
N ASP A 640 -6.77 -5.25 32.00
CA ASP A 640 -7.82 -4.39 32.57
C ASP A 640 -9.14 -4.54 31.82
N LEU A 641 -10.20 -4.89 32.55
CA LEU A 641 -11.54 -5.07 32.00
C LEU A 641 -12.16 -3.72 31.59
N MET A 642 -12.67 -3.62 30.36
CA MET A 642 -13.34 -2.44 29.83
C MET A 642 -14.85 -2.46 30.15
N GLY A 643 -15.30 -1.47 30.92
CA GLY A 643 -16.71 -1.24 31.23
C GLY A 643 -17.22 -1.96 32.51
N PRO A 644 -18.37 -1.52 33.06
CA PRO A 644 -19.00 -2.17 34.22
C PRO A 644 -19.50 -3.59 33.88
N SER A 645 -19.60 -4.46 34.89
CA SER A 645 -20.05 -5.87 34.77
C SER A 645 -21.39 -6.09 34.06
N GLN A 646 -22.22 -5.05 33.95
CA GLN A 646 -23.47 -5.04 33.18
C GLN A 646 -23.28 -5.13 31.65
N TYR A 647 -22.07 -4.91 31.12
CA TYR A 647 -21.73 -5.09 29.70
C TYR A 647 -21.09 -6.43 29.39
N THR A 648 -21.01 -7.33 30.37
CA THR A 648 -20.58 -8.70 30.13
C THR A 648 -21.68 -9.46 29.41
N THR A 649 -21.41 -9.84 28.15
CA THR A 649 -22.34 -10.66 27.35
C THR A 649 -22.08 -12.13 27.66
N THR A 650 -23.11 -12.89 28.02
CA THR A 650 -23.00 -14.36 28.05
C THR A 650 -23.04 -14.90 26.63
N VAL A 651 -22.01 -15.64 26.25
CA VAL A 651 -21.88 -16.35 24.97
C VAL A 651 -21.76 -17.84 25.25
N THR A 652 -22.28 -18.66 24.36
CA THR A 652 -22.13 -20.12 24.46
C THR A 652 -21.05 -20.57 23.47
N VAL A 653 -20.00 -21.21 23.99
CA VAL A 653 -19.08 -22.00 23.18
C VAL A 653 -19.68 -23.39 23.06
N ASN A 654 -20.06 -23.75 21.86
CA ASN A 654 -20.67 -25.03 21.57
C ASN A 654 -19.58 -26.10 21.33
N PRO A 655 -19.87 -27.39 21.58
CA PRO A 655 -19.02 -28.46 21.05
C PRO A 655 -18.91 -28.29 19.55
N THR A 656 -17.70 -28.47 19.01
CA THR A 656 -17.54 -28.54 17.56
C THR A 656 -18.52 -29.59 17.04
N PRO A 657 -19.50 -29.22 16.19
CA PRO A 657 -20.51 -30.18 15.79
C PRO A 657 -19.83 -31.32 15.04
N THR A 658 -20.01 -32.54 15.53
CA THR A 658 -19.53 -33.76 14.90
C THR A 658 -20.47 -34.25 13.81
N THR A 659 -21.72 -33.78 13.85
CA THR A 659 -22.68 -33.96 12.78
C THR A 659 -22.18 -33.29 11.52
N ALA A 660 -22.19 -34.02 10.40
CA ALA A 660 -21.82 -33.44 9.13
C ALA A 660 -22.78 -32.27 8.80
N PRO A 661 -22.27 -31.17 8.22
CA PRO A 661 -23.15 -30.13 7.70
C PRO A 661 -24.07 -30.70 6.63
N VAL A 662 -25.35 -30.35 6.70
CA VAL A 662 -26.38 -30.75 5.74
C VAL A 662 -26.87 -29.49 5.07
N MET A 663 -26.22 -29.19 3.96
CA MET A 663 -26.44 -27.96 3.21
C MET A 663 -27.54 -28.18 2.17
N SER A 664 -28.43 -27.21 2.05
CA SER A 664 -29.48 -27.20 1.04
C SER A 664 -29.71 -25.79 0.53
N VAL A 665 -30.15 -25.67 -0.71
CA VAL A 665 -30.59 -24.40 -1.27
C VAL A 665 -32.09 -24.24 -0.99
N VAL A 666 -32.51 -23.07 -0.50
CA VAL A 666 -33.93 -22.73 -0.36
C VAL A 666 -34.55 -22.70 -1.75
N SER A 667 -35.63 -23.48 -1.94
CA SER A 667 -36.29 -23.64 -3.23
C SER A 667 -36.62 -22.29 -3.88
N GLY A 668 -36.33 -22.15 -5.17
CA GLY A 668 -36.58 -20.93 -5.94
C GLY A 668 -35.55 -19.81 -5.77
N THR A 669 -34.58 -19.94 -4.86
CA THR A 669 -33.60 -18.87 -4.60
C THR A 669 -32.31 -18.99 -5.42
N TYR A 670 -31.99 -20.18 -5.93
CA TYR A 670 -30.85 -20.39 -6.83
C TYR A 670 -31.21 -20.04 -8.27
N ILE A 671 -30.83 -18.83 -8.67
CA ILE A 671 -31.15 -18.24 -9.96
C ILE A 671 -29.86 -18.03 -10.74
N VAL A 672 -29.70 -18.80 -11.82
CA VAL A 672 -28.56 -18.71 -12.74
C VAL A 672 -28.99 -17.92 -13.98
N PRO A 673 -28.22 -16.92 -14.44
CA PRO A 673 -28.48 -16.24 -15.70
C PRO A 673 -28.59 -17.23 -16.87
N ALA A 674 -29.58 -17.03 -17.74
CA ALA A 674 -29.75 -17.88 -18.92
C ALA A 674 -28.56 -17.79 -19.89
N THR A 675 -27.89 -16.63 -19.92
CA THR A 675 -26.73 -16.36 -20.76
C THR A 675 -25.63 -15.73 -19.93
N ILE A 676 -24.39 -16.22 -20.11
CA ILE A 676 -23.18 -15.70 -19.47
C ILE A 676 -22.19 -15.36 -20.57
N THR A 677 -21.61 -14.16 -20.54
CA THR A 677 -20.59 -13.75 -21.50
C THR A 677 -19.21 -14.19 -21.01
N LYS A 678 -18.47 -14.91 -21.86
CA LYS A 678 -17.10 -15.33 -21.58
C LYS A 678 -16.23 -14.13 -21.21
N GLY A 679 -15.44 -14.23 -20.15
CA GLY A 679 -14.57 -13.16 -19.68
C GLY A 679 -15.26 -11.94 -19.03
N GLN A 680 -16.58 -11.98 -18.80
CA GLN A 680 -17.28 -11.00 -17.96
C GLN A 680 -17.64 -11.61 -16.61
N SER A 681 -17.59 -10.80 -15.55
CA SER A 681 -18.02 -11.23 -14.23
C SER A 681 -19.55 -11.36 -14.19
N PHE A 682 -20.05 -12.34 -13.46
CA PHE A 682 -21.47 -12.53 -13.19
C PHE A 682 -21.65 -13.03 -11.76
N THR A 683 -22.82 -12.76 -11.19
CA THR A 683 -23.19 -13.20 -9.84
C THR A 683 -24.42 -14.08 -9.89
N VAL A 684 -24.34 -15.24 -9.23
CA VAL A 684 -25.46 -16.13 -8.99
C VAL A 684 -25.83 -16.05 -7.52
N LYS A 685 -27.09 -15.70 -7.22
CA LYS A 685 -27.57 -15.63 -5.84
C LYS A 685 -28.21 -16.94 -5.43
N ALA A 686 -28.03 -17.34 -4.18
CA ALA A 686 -28.75 -18.44 -3.56
C ALA A 686 -28.90 -18.22 -2.06
N ASN A 687 -30.07 -18.54 -1.52
CA ASN A 687 -30.22 -18.67 -0.08
C ASN A 687 -29.88 -20.11 0.30
N VAL A 688 -28.84 -20.28 1.08
CA VAL A 688 -28.34 -21.58 1.50
C VAL A 688 -28.69 -21.78 2.97
N SER A 689 -29.40 -22.87 3.25
CA SER A 689 -29.76 -23.32 4.59
C SER A 689 -28.89 -24.50 5.00
N ASN A 690 -28.46 -24.51 6.25
CA ASN A 690 -27.82 -25.66 6.86
C ASN A 690 -28.78 -26.26 7.89
N THR A 691 -29.14 -27.54 7.76
CA THR A 691 -29.97 -28.27 8.75
C THR A 691 -29.17 -29.36 9.47
N GLY A 692 -27.84 -29.41 9.25
CA GLY A 692 -26.92 -30.35 9.87
C GLY A 692 -26.01 -29.67 10.90
N GLY A 693 -24.81 -30.23 11.12
CA GLY A 693 -23.81 -29.57 11.98
C GLY A 693 -23.18 -28.34 11.35
N LEU A 694 -22.32 -27.63 12.09
CA LEU A 694 -21.64 -26.40 11.62
C LEU A 694 -20.96 -26.61 10.27
N PHE A 695 -21.29 -25.76 9.31
CA PHE A 695 -20.55 -25.67 8.07
C PHE A 695 -19.47 -24.60 8.21
N ASP A 696 -18.21 -25.02 8.24
CA ASP A 696 -17.02 -24.16 8.22
C ASP A 696 -16.08 -24.66 7.11
N ASN A 697 -16.47 -24.42 5.87
CA ASN A 697 -15.70 -24.88 4.72
C ASN A 697 -16.05 -24.09 3.45
N ARG A 698 -15.58 -24.57 2.31
CA ARG A 698 -15.74 -23.95 1.01
C ARG A 698 -17.07 -24.31 0.36
N MET A 699 -17.72 -23.33 -0.23
CA MET A 699 -18.81 -23.51 -1.19
C MET A 699 -18.34 -23.06 -2.57
N ILE A 700 -18.87 -23.69 -3.61
CA ILE A 700 -18.47 -23.46 -4.99
C ILE A 700 -19.63 -23.77 -5.94
N ALA A 701 -19.68 -23.13 -7.10
CA ALA A 701 -20.52 -23.57 -8.20
C ALA A 701 -19.67 -24.27 -9.26
N PHE A 702 -19.88 -25.57 -9.48
CA PHE A 702 -19.18 -26.29 -10.56
C PHE A 702 -19.90 -26.12 -11.89
N ILE A 703 -19.14 -26.14 -12.98
CA ILE A 703 -19.60 -26.10 -14.36
C ILE A 703 -19.33 -27.46 -15.01
N PHE A 704 -20.31 -27.99 -15.73
CA PHE A 704 -20.25 -29.28 -16.42
C PHE A 704 -20.68 -29.12 -17.87
N LEU A 705 -20.15 -29.98 -18.75
CA LEU A 705 -20.68 -30.16 -20.11
C LEU A 705 -22.11 -30.68 -20.07
N MET A 706 -22.85 -30.57 -21.19
CA MET A 706 -24.19 -31.16 -21.32
C MET A 706 -24.19 -32.69 -21.24
N THR A 707 -23.06 -33.33 -21.57
CA THR A 707 -22.84 -34.77 -21.40
C THR A 707 -22.44 -35.09 -19.96
N PRO A 708 -22.82 -36.28 -19.43
CA PRO A 708 -22.35 -36.73 -18.12
C PRO A 708 -20.82 -36.77 -18.04
N GLY A 709 -20.23 -36.27 -16.95
CA GLY A 709 -18.77 -36.20 -16.80
C GLY A 709 -18.33 -35.39 -15.59
N THR A 710 -17.02 -35.19 -15.46
CA THR A 710 -16.41 -34.34 -14.42
C THR A 710 -16.64 -32.85 -14.70
N SER A 711 -16.48 -32.01 -13.67
CA SER A 711 -16.56 -30.57 -13.84
C SER A 711 -15.45 -30.06 -14.76
N VAL A 712 -15.78 -29.11 -15.62
CA VAL A 712 -14.85 -28.46 -16.56
C VAL A 712 -14.46 -27.04 -16.14
N GLY A 713 -15.10 -26.50 -15.09
CA GLY A 713 -14.79 -25.20 -14.53
C GLY A 713 -15.59 -24.93 -13.25
N TYR A 714 -15.44 -23.74 -12.69
CA TYR A 714 -16.19 -23.31 -11.51
C TYR A 714 -16.30 -21.78 -11.40
N TYR A 715 -17.19 -21.30 -10.54
CA TYR A 715 -17.30 -19.90 -10.11
C TYR A 715 -17.76 -19.81 -8.64
N GLY A 716 -17.64 -18.64 -8.02
CA GLY A 716 -18.16 -18.40 -6.67
C GLY A 716 -17.50 -19.21 -5.55
N HIS A 717 -16.22 -19.61 -5.71
CA HIS A 717 -15.48 -20.34 -4.69
C HIS A 717 -15.23 -19.46 -3.45
N GLN A 718 -15.83 -19.80 -2.31
CA GLN A 718 -15.80 -18.98 -1.10
C GLN A 718 -15.85 -19.82 0.17
N ASN A 719 -15.20 -19.37 1.26
CA ASN A 719 -15.38 -19.97 2.58
C ASN A 719 -16.66 -19.40 3.20
N GLN A 720 -17.48 -20.26 3.81
CA GLN A 720 -18.66 -19.82 4.56
C GLN A 720 -18.69 -20.50 5.92
N LEU A 721 -19.12 -19.72 6.91
CA LEU A 721 -19.53 -20.23 8.22
C LEU A 721 -21.06 -20.17 8.30
N ILE A 722 -21.73 -21.32 8.31
CA ILE A 722 -23.19 -21.42 8.36
C ILE A 722 -23.58 -22.39 9.47
N ASP A 723 -24.31 -21.87 10.46
CA ASP A 723 -24.74 -22.61 11.63
C ASP A 723 -25.89 -23.59 11.34
N ASN A 724 -26.14 -24.54 12.25
CA ASN A 724 -27.32 -25.37 12.22
C ASN A 724 -28.60 -24.50 12.27
N ASN A 725 -29.53 -24.79 11.39
CA ASN A 725 -30.77 -24.05 11.13
C ASN A 725 -30.57 -22.59 10.71
N GLN A 726 -29.35 -22.20 10.28
CA GLN A 726 -29.11 -20.88 9.71
C GLN A 726 -29.32 -20.90 8.19
N THR A 727 -29.99 -19.88 7.68
CA THR A 727 -30.06 -19.56 6.25
C THR A 727 -29.25 -18.30 5.98
N ARG A 728 -28.34 -18.35 5.01
CA ARG A 728 -27.60 -17.18 4.51
C ARG A 728 -27.93 -16.91 3.05
N SER A 729 -28.05 -15.63 2.72
CA SER A 729 -28.07 -15.20 1.32
C SER A 729 -26.63 -15.06 0.83
N LEU A 730 -26.26 -15.84 -0.18
CA LEU A 730 -24.90 -15.92 -0.70
C LEU A 730 -24.87 -15.50 -2.16
N ASP A 731 -23.83 -14.73 -2.50
CA ASP A 731 -23.53 -14.32 -3.85
C ASP A 731 -22.33 -15.16 -4.34
N PHE A 732 -22.55 -15.97 -5.39
CA PHE A 732 -21.54 -16.78 -6.06
C PHE A 732 -21.08 -16.03 -7.30
N THR A 733 -20.06 -15.18 -7.13
CA THR A 733 -19.50 -14.36 -8.20
C THR A 733 -18.31 -15.04 -8.86
N GLY A 734 -18.20 -14.95 -10.19
CA GLY A 734 -17.01 -15.40 -10.91
C GLY A 734 -17.00 -14.98 -12.37
N GLU A 735 -16.01 -15.47 -13.11
CA GLU A 735 -15.79 -15.20 -14.53
C GLU A 735 -15.41 -16.54 -15.20
N ILE A 736 -15.92 -16.78 -16.42
CA ILE A 736 -15.58 -17.98 -17.20
C ILE A 736 -14.73 -17.55 -18.39
N THR A 737 -13.43 -17.87 -18.38
CA THR A 737 -12.48 -17.49 -19.45
C THR A 737 -12.04 -18.66 -20.34
N ASP A 738 -12.06 -19.88 -19.81
CA ASP A 738 -11.32 -21.01 -20.39
C ASP A 738 -12.24 -22.10 -20.99
N LEU A 739 -13.55 -21.80 -21.11
CA LEU A 739 -14.53 -22.68 -21.74
C LEU A 739 -14.96 -22.13 -23.09
N ASP A 740 -15.17 -23.02 -24.06
CA ASP A 740 -15.70 -22.64 -25.38
C ASP A 740 -17.16 -22.19 -25.27
N PRO A 741 -17.64 -21.25 -26.10
CA PRO A 741 -19.06 -20.92 -26.13
C PRO A 741 -19.93 -22.14 -26.38
N GLY A 742 -21.05 -22.23 -25.67
CA GLY A 742 -21.93 -23.39 -25.74
C GLY A 742 -22.84 -23.49 -24.52
N SER A 743 -23.66 -24.53 -24.50
CA SER A 743 -24.55 -24.81 -23.37
C SER A 743 -23.81 -25.58 -22.28
N TYR A 744 -23.94 -25.13 -21.05
CA TYR A 744 -23.33 -25.73 -19.87
C TYR A 744 -24.36 -25.96 -18.77
N ARG A 745 -24.01 -26.85 -17.86
CA ARG A 745 -24.76 -27.13 -16.64
C ARG A 745 -23.98 -26.62 -15.43
N THR A 746 -24.68 -26.16 -14.40
CA THR A 746 -24.06 -25.72 -13.16
C THR A 746 -24.90 -26.05 -11.94
N ALA A 747 -24.23 -26.39 -10.85
CA ALA A 747 -24.85 -26.63 -9.55
C ALA A 747 -23.91 -26.16 -8.44
N LEU A 748 -24.51 -25.80 -7.30
CA LEU A 748 -23.80 -25.44 -6.09
C LEU A 748 -23.38 -26.68 -5.32
N TYR A 749 -22.18 -26.61 -4.76
CA TYR A 749 -21.56 -27.63 -3.94
C TYR A 749 -20.97 -26.99 -2.69
N TYR A 750 -20.88 -27.79 -1.64
CA TYR A 750 -20.07 -27.49 -0.46
C TYR A 750 -19.04 -28.60 -0.26
N HIS A 751 -17.92 -28.23 0.34
CA HIS A 751 -16.85 -29.16 0.66
C HIS A 751 -17.11 -29.78 2.03
N THR A 752 -17.16 -31.11 2.10
CA THR A 752 -17.39 -31.88 3.33
C THR A 752 -16.13 -32.02 4.18
N GLY A 753 -14.97 -31.60 3.66
CA GLY A 753 -13.65 -31.82 4.25
C GLY A 753 -12.83 -32.86 3.47
N THR A 754 -13.48 -33.82 2.83
CA THR A 754 -12.84 -34.85 2.00
C THR A 754 -13.35 -34.88 0.55
N SER A 755 -14.55 -34.36 0.30
CA SER A 755 -15.18 -34.37 -1.02
C SER A 755 -16.11 -33.18 -1.21
N TRP A 756 -16.58 -33.00 -2.45
CA TRP A 756 -17.61 -32.01 -2.77
C TRP A 756 -18.99 -32.66 -2.85
N SER A 757 -19.96 -32.08 -2.16
CA SER A 757 -21.36 -32.54 -2.13
C SER A 757 -22.29 -31.50 -2.77
N ARG A 758 -23.15 -31.93 -3.69
CA ARG A 758 -24.09 -31.06 -4.41
C ARG A 758 -25.28 -30.68 -3.53
N ILE A 759 -25.68 -29.41 -3.53
CA ILE A 759 -26.75 -28.88 -2.66
C ILE A 759 -27.89 -28.20 -3.42
N SER A 760 -27.72 -28.00 -4.73
CA SER A 760 -28.73 -27.41 -5.60
C SER A 760 -29.15 -28.40 -6.68
N ASP A 761 -30.28 -28.09 -7.30
CA ASP A 761 -30.60 -28.62 -8.62
C ASP A 761 -29.55 -28.19 -9.65
N ILE A 762 -29.44 -28.96 -10.73
CA ILE A 762 -28.63 -28.58 -11.88
C ILE A 762 -29.43 -27.56 -12.70
N LYS A 763 -28.83 -26.40 -12.95
CA LYS A 763 -29.34 -25.38 -13.88
C LYS A 763 -28.50 -25.37 -15.14
N THR A 764 -29.05 -24.84 -16.22
CA THR A 764 -28.34 -24.65 -17.50
C THR A 764 -28.14 -23.18 -17.77
N PHE A 765 -27.03 -22.86 -18.42
CA PHE A 765 -26.76 -21.54 -18.98
C PHE A 765 -26.06 -21.70 -20.34
N THR A 766 -26.17 -20.68 -21.18
CA THR A 766 -25.40 -20.60 -22.43
C THR A 766 -24.23 -19.64 -22.22
N LEU A 767 -23.01 -20.15 -22.40
CA LEU A 767 -21.81 -19.33 -22.49
C LEU A 767 -21.71 -18.77 -23.90
N VAL A 768 -21.66 -17.45 -24.04
CA VAL A 768 -21.48 -16.76 -25.33
C VAL A 768 -20.11 -16.11 -25.38
N ASP A 769 -19.52 -16.05 -26.56
CA ASP A 769 -18.21 -15.43 -26.75
C ASP A 769 -18.24 -13.93 -26.47
N ASN A 770 -17.12 -13.41 -25.99
CA ASN A 770 -16.89 -11.98 -25.90
C ASN A 770 -16.50 -11.48 -27.31
N PRO A 771 -17.25 -10.54 -27.93
CA PRO A 771 -17.00 -10.11 -29.31
C PRO A 771 -15.66 -9.37 -29.55
N THR A 772 -14.73 -9.36 -28.58
CA THR A 772 -13.47 -8.59 -28.65
C THR A 772 -12.17 -9.39 -28.50
N SER A 773 -12.18 -10.72 -28.37
CA SER A 773 -10.92 -11.51 -28.25
C SER A 773 -10.57 -12.31 -29.52
N VAL A 774 -9.39 -12.03 -30.10
CA VAL A 774 -8.86 -12.68 -31.30
C VAL A 774 -8.25 -14.05 -30.96
N TYR A 775 -8.82 -15.14 -31.49
CA TYR A 775 -8.22 -16.48 -31.43
C TYR A 775 -7.37 -16.79 -32.68
N ASN A 776 -6.18 -17.38 -32.46
CA ASN A 776 -5.43 -18.09 -33.50
C ASN A 776 -5.76 -19.58 -33.41
N LEU A 777 -6.58 -20.10 -34.34
CA LEU A 777 -6.81 -21.55 -34.46
C LEU A 777 -5.96 -22.14 -35.58
N LYS A 778 -5.26 -23.25 -35.26
CA LYS A 778 -4.66 -24.16 -36.23
C LYS A 778 -5.80 -24.88 -36.96
N SER A 779 -6.06 -24.52 -38.22
CA SER A 779 -6.97 -25.27 -39.10
C SER A 779 -6.35 -25.41 -40.50
N ASP A 780 -6.27 -26.64 -41.00
CA ASP A 780 -5.78 -26.99 -42.35
C ASP A 780 -6.78 -26.64 -43.47
N GLN A 781 -7.89 -25.95 -43.14
CA GLN A 781 -8.96 -25.59 -44.07
C GLN A 781 -8.61 -24.39 -44.97
N LEU A 782 -7.72 -23.49 -44.53
CA LEU A 782 -7.19 -22.39 -45.35
C LEU A 782 -5.70 -22.65 -45.65
N ARG A 783 -5.40 -22.96 -46.91
CA ARG A 783 -4.04 -23.29 -47.36
C ARG A 783 -3.51 -22.23 -48.31
N ILE A 784 -2.29 -21.78 -48.08
CA ILE A 784 -1.54 -20.95 -49.02
C ILE A 784 -0.64 -21.86 -49.82
N LEU A 785 -0.78 -21.82 -51.14
CA LEU A 785 -0.16 -22.79 -52.04
C LEU A 785 1.31 -22.47 -52.33
N GLU A 786 1.69 -21.20 -52.23
CA GLU A 786 3.06 -20.74 -52.46
C GLU A 786 3.46 -19.71 -51.41
N THR A 787 4.63 -19.88 -50.80
CA THR A 787 5.27 -18.87 -49.93
C THR A 787 6.78 -19.02 -50.06
N PRO A 788 7.55 -17.93 -50.27
CA PRO A 788 7.10 -16.53 -50.29
C PRO A 788 6.46 -16.11 -51.64
N VAL A 789 5.44 -15.26 -51.56
CA VAL A 789 4.57 -14.84 -52.68
C VAL A 789 5.17 -13.65 -53.43
N ALA A 790 5.24 -13.71 -54.76
CA ALA A 790 5.81 -12.64 -55.58
C ALA A 790 4.75 -11.64 -56.08
N SER A 791 3.83 -12.08 -56.94
CA SER A 791 2.81 -11.22 -57.57
C SER A 791 1.37 -11.64 -57.25
N GLU A 792 1.12 -12.93 -57.07
CA GLU A 792 -0.22 -13.48 -56.81
C GLU A 792 -0.21 -14.47 -55.65
N LEU A 793 -1.10 -14.24 -54.68
CA LEU A 793 -1.33 -15.12 -53.54
C LEU A 793 -2.36 -16.19 -53.95
N LYS A 794 -1.86 -17.40 -54.21
CA LYS A 794 -2.69 -18.57 -54.52
C LYS A 794 -3.08 -19.32 -53.25
N ILE A 795 -4.36 -19.52 -53.03
CA ILE A 795 -4.90 -20.16 -51.83
C ILE A 795 -5.99 -21.17 -52.14
N THR A 796 -6.23 -22.06 -51.19
CA THR A 796 -7.39 -22.98 -51.18
C THR A 796 -8.19 -22.77 -49.90
N THR A 797 -9.50 -22.68 -50.05
CA THR A 797 -10.50 -22.40 -49.02
C THR A 797 -11.52 -23.55 -48.96
N PRO A 798 -12.29 -23.71 -47.89
CA PRO A 798 -13.43 -24.62 -47.89
C PRO A 798 -14.59 -24.03 -48.70
N ALA A 799 -15.48 -24.88 -49.19
CA ALA A 799 -16.59 -24.48 -50.08
C ALA A 799 -17.60 -23.50 -49.45
N ASP A 800 -17.60 -23.39 -48.11
CA ASP A 800 -18.47 -22.52 -47.33
C ASP A 800 -17.78 -21.20 -46.90
N ALA A 801 -16.61 -20.89 -47.47
CA ALA A 801 -15.96 -19.59 -47.29
C ALA A 801 -16.83 -18.47 -47.87
N THR A 802 -17.03 -17.40 -47.09
CA THR A 802 -17.88 -16.26 -47.45
C THR A 802 -17.08 -15.01 -47.80
N SER A 803 -15.91 -14.80 -47.20
CA SER A 803 -15.03 -13.68 -47.54
C SER A 803 -13.59 -13.90 -47.14
N LEU A 804 -12.68 -13.15 -47.76
CA LEU A 804 -11.25 -13.11 -47.48
C LEU A 804 -10.79 -11.66 -47.31
N ALA A 805 -9.85 -11.42 -46.40
CA ALA A 805 -9.24 -10.11 -46.23
C ALA A 805 -7.78 -10.21 -45.77
N ILE A 806 -6.90 -9.40 -46.35
CA ILE A 806 -5.48 -9.32 -46.03
C ILE A 806 -5.26 -8.14 -45.09
N PHE A 807 -4.46 -8.35 -44.05
CA PHE A 807 -4.12 -7.38 -43.03
C PHE A 807 -2.60 -7.27 -42.87
N THR A 808 -2.13 -6.11 -42.43
CA THR A 808 -0.76 -5.97 -41.91
C THR A 808 -0.62 -6.67 -40.56
N LEU A 809 0.61 -6.92 -40.09
CA LEU A 809 0.86 -7.47 -38.74
C LEU A 809 0.32 -6.59 -37.60
N GLN A 810 0.11 -5.29 -37.85
CA GLN A 810 -0.49 -4.33 -36.92
C GLN A 810 -2.03 -4.30 -36.99
N GLY A 811 -2.66 -5.21 -37.75
CA GLY A 811 -4.10 -5.41 -37.76
C GLY A 811 -4.90 -4.49 -38.69
N ARG A 812 -4.25 -3.71 -39.56
CA ARG A 812 -4.91 -2.86 -40.57
C ARG A 812 -5.29 -3.68 -41.80
N ALA A 813 -6.56 -3.62 -42.23
CA ALA A 813 -7.02 -4.23 -43.49
C ALA A 813 -6.41 -3.50 -44.69
N VAL A 814 -5.82 -4.25 -45.62
CA VAL A 814 -5.18 -3.70 -46.83
C VAL A 814 -5.86 -4.16 -48.13
N GLN A 815 -6.58 -5.28 -48.11
CA GLN A 815 -7.33 -5.78 -49.26
C GLN A 815 -8.42 -6.77 -48.81
N SER A 816 -9.55 -6.84 -49.52
CA SER A 816 -10.62 -7.81 -49.27
C SER A 816 -11.19 -8.38 -50.57
N VAL A 817 -11.61 -9.64 -50.55
CA VAL A 817 -12.12 -10.41 -51.71
C VAL A 817 -13.30 -11.26 -51.25
N GLU A 818 -14.39 -11.27 -52.03
CA GLU A 818 -15.51 -12.19 -51.80
C GLU A 818 -15.27 -13.53 -52.51
N THR A 819 -15.61 -14.64 -51.88
CA THR A 819 -15.21 -15.99 -52.31
C THR A 819 -16.21 -16.71 -53.22
N ARG A 820 -17.45 -16.20 -53.38
CA ARG A 820 -18.51 -16.69 -54.30
C ARG A 820 -18.63 -18.23 -54.47
N GLY A 821 -18.29 -19.02 -53.45
CA GLY A 821 -18.34 -20.49 -53.49
C GLY A 821 -17.20 -21.18 -54.27
N GLU A 822 -16.18 -20.44 -54.71
CA GLU A 822 -14.97 -21.02 -55.32
C GLU A 822 -14.02 -21.56 -54.24
N ILE A 823 -13.37 -22.69 -54.53
CA ILE A 823 -12.48 -23.39 -53.57
C ILE A 823 -11.01 -22.99 -53.75
N GLN A 824 -10.64 -22.49 -54.93
CA GLN A 824 -9.30 -22.01 -55.23
C GLN A 824 -9.36 -20.55 -55.67
N HIS A 825 -8.49 -19.72 -55.09
CA HIS A 825 -8.43 -18.30 -55.41
C HIS A 825 -7.00 -17.87 -55.74
N SER A 826 -6.87 -16.97 -56.72
CA SER A 826 -5.64 -16.23 -56.99
C SER A 826 -5.88 -14.75 -56.69
N ILE A 827 -5.20 -14.20 -55.69
CA ILE A 827 -5.37 -12.81 -55.24
C ILE A 827 -4.14 -12.00 -55.67
N PRO A 828 -4.26 -10.97 -56.53
CA PRO A 828 -3.14 -10.12 -56.90
C PRO A 828 -2.64 -9.34 -55.68
N VAL A 829 -1.36 -9.52 -55.33
CA VAL A 829 -0.69 -8.87 -54.18
C VAL A 829 0.55 -8.07 -54.60
N ILE A 830 0.76 -7.87 -55.91
CA ILE A 830 1.92 -7.15 -56.47
C ILE A 830 2.06 -5.70 -55.96
N HIS A 831 0.95 -5.08 -55.56
CA HIS A 831 0.90 -3.72 -55.02
C HIS A 831 1.25 -3.64 -53.52
N LEU A 832 1.35 -4.78 -52.82
CA LEU A 832 1.75 -4.82 -51.42
C LEU A 832 3.28 -4.73 -51.31
N MET A 833 3.77 -3.90 -50.39
CA MET A 833 5.20 -3.80 -50.10
C MET A 833 5.75 -5.14 -49.55
N PRO A 834 7.02 -5.50 -49.80
CA PRO A 834 7.65 -6.68 -49.21
C PRO A 834 7.48 -6.72 -47.68
N GLY A 835 7.09 -7.87 -47.14
CA GLY A 835 6.78 -7.99 -45.71
C GLY A 835 5.87 -9.16 -45.35
N ILE A 836 5.50 -9.25 -44.07
CA ILE A 836 4.63 -10.31 -43.53
C ILE A 836 3.20 -9.77 -43.39
N TYR A 837 2.23 -10.52 -43.91
CA TYR A 837 0.81 -10.17 -43.89
C TYR A 837 -0.04 -11.31 -43.31
N ILE A 838 -1.24 -10.98 -42.85
CA ILE A 838 -2.22 -11.91 -42.30
C ILE A 838 -3.41 -11.97 -43.24
N LEU A 839 -3.67 -13.12 -43.85
CA LEU A 839 -4.91 -13.43 -44.54
C LEU A 839 -5.93 -13.92 -43.51
N LYS A 840 -7.12 -13.33 -43.48
CA LYS A 840 -8.28 -13.78 -42.73
C LYS A 840 -9.36 -14.25 -43.69
N MET A 841 -10.08 -15.30 -43.34
CA MET A 841 -11.18 -15.87 -44.09
C MET A 841 -12.39 -16.03 -43.15
N ALA A 842 -13.55 -15.53 -43.54
CA ALA A 842 -14.80 -15.86 -42.87
C ALA A 842 -15.47 -17.06 -43.58
N VAL A 843 -16.12 -17.92 -42.81
CA VAL A 843 -16.94 -19.04 -43.30
C VAL A 843 -18.39 -18.87 -42.84
N SER A 844 -19.31 -19.59 -43.47
CA SER A 844 -20.76 -19.42 -43.33
C SER A 844 -21.32 -19.62 -41.91
N ASP A 845 -20.59 -20.33 -41.04
CA ASP A 845 -20.95 -20.53 -39.63
C ASP A 845 -20.46 -19.40 -38.70
N GLY A 846 -19.92 -18.31 -39.27
CA GLY A 846 -19.46 -17.12 -38.56
C GLY A 846 -18.01 -17.20 -38.04
N LYS A 847 -17.32 -18.33 -38.23
CA LYS A 847 -15.91 -18.45 -37.83
C LYS A 847 -14.99 -17.65 -38.75
N ILE A 848 -13.92 -17.12 -38.16
CA ILE A 848 -12.83 -16.44 -38.88
C ILE A 848 -11.54 -17.24 -38.73
N ILE A 849 -10.98 -17.70 -39.84
CA ILE A 849 -9.72 -18.42 -39.92
C ILE A 849 -8.63 -17.46 -40.39
N SER A 850 -7.43 -17.51 -39.79
CA SER A 850 -6.33 -16.64 -40.21
C SER A 850 -5.01 -17.37 -40.46
N ARG A 851 -4.26 -16.91 -41.47
CA ARG A 851 -2.96 -17.46 -41.89
C ARG A 851 -2.00 -16.34 -42.25
N LYS A 852 -0.72 -16.53 -41.90
CA LYS A 852 0.35 -15.60 -42.28
C LYS A 852 0.94 -16.00 -43.63
N PHE A 853 1.28 -15.03 -44.46
CA PHE A 853 2.11 -15.24 -45.66
C PHE A 853 3.17 -14.15 -45.79
N ILE A 854 4.22 -14.44 -46.54
CA ILE A 854 5.35 -13.53 -46.78
C ILE A 854 5.28 -13.04 -48.23
N LYS A 855 5.22 -11.72 -48.43
CA LYS A 855 5.33 -11.04 -49.72
C LYS A 855 6.81 -10.73 -49.98
N LYS A 856 7.35 -11.21 -51.11
CA LYS A 856 8.72 -10.90 -51.57
C LYS A 856 8.85 -9.45 -52.00
#